data_AF-A0A958ET58-F1
#
_entry.id   AF-A0A958ET58-F1
#
_cell.length_a   1.000
_cell.length_b   1.000
_cell.length_c   1.000
_cell.angle_alpha   90.00
_cell.angle_beta   90.00
_cell.angle_gamma   90.00
#
_symmetry.space_group_name_H-M   'P 1'
#
loop_
_entity.id
_entity.type
_entity.pdbx_description
1 polymer ?
#
loop_
_entity_poly.entity_id
_entity_poly.type
_entity_poly.pdbx_seq_one_letter_code
_entity_poly.pdbx_strand_id
1 'polypeptide(L)'
;MNSERKFFFKKSNYKNLPEYLFLFLSVAIPLIIAQFLLEKPQNRYIHIENFRYGKDPSAIYCNRGDTLHITFSSRDTGHSFFLQEFDIDAKIGPGNNQFLKFKASDPQVEPVIEDTLVLIAQHPGILNYFISKSNFRCHVWCGPMHAFEHGKLIIGPNNLLLSGLGFLFGLFGIGIKRFKNGERFFAETKIDTEENAVDILERFPWLRTLIKKSWFQPLIIAVAGLILYIVLLTTIFGTQMSGRNLGVMLIWTVWLFLVISIFTPWGGRIWCLACPLPAAGEFIQRGAITRVRIGSTMGYRNKFFGLNKEWPEKLKNGWPRLFFFLLTGTLSTTFVANPRATGIAILVLIIVSTVMALVWKLRSFCQYICPINTFLSLYGKMGKLALRKSDPQTCAKCKPVFCQKGSNGGWACPYGLNVNEIDTNFDCGMCTECIRSCHYNNVTFKWRNFGSETQIRDTSMAWASMALFVVVCAYTILYLGHWAPIRDYVNILDKANYGLFAIYTVVLWSSALLFFPIVMLGISALSKKIAAIPENTFHILKSLSAALLPLGLFIWLAFIIQMLFTNISFVGQSLSDPFGWGWNLLGLAGTPWVQLLPRFIPWMQVLAVLTGFIYSFRNLRHVLQNITQKRQQAFSGLIPMAVFLWLISSVFIWFYAN
;
A
#
# COMPACT_ATOMS: atom_id res chain seq x y z
N MET A 1 45.56 -37.38 -0.83
CA MET A 1 46.69 -36.51 -0.47
C MET A 1 46.32 -35.07 -0.76
N ASN A 2 46.54 -34.23 0.25
CA ASN A 2 46.18 -32.83 0.40
C ASN A 2 46.74 -31.90 -0.69
N SER A 3 45.94 -30.92 -1.13
CA SER A 3 46.39 -29.52 -1.14
C SER A 3 45.19 -28.55 -1.14
N GLU A 4 44.90 -28.03 0.04
CA GLU A 4 44.39 -26.68 0.33
C GLU A 4 43.02 -26.24 -0.25
N ARG A 5 41.96 -26.65 0.46
CA ARG A 5 40.78 -25.79 0.66
C ARG A 5 41.18 -24.53 1.43
N LYS A 6 41.63 -23.48 0.72
CA LYS A 6 41.61 -22.12 1.27
C LYS A 6 40.16 -21.65 1.35
N PHE A 7 39.55 -21.94 2.49
CA PHE A 7 38.33 -21.29 2.95
C PHE A 7 38.52 -19.78 2.80
N PHE A 8 37.71 -19.17 1.94
CA PHE A 8 37.59 -17.73 1.76
C PHE A 8 37.01 -17.10 3.05
N PHE A 9 37.81 -16.99 4.12
CA PHE A 9 37.64 -15.91 5.09
C PHE A 9 38.20 -14.64 4.45
N LYS A 10 37.43 -14.11 3.51
CA LYS A 10 37.63 -12.76 2.99
C LYS A 10 37.57 -11.83 4.21
N LYS A 11 38.69 -11.16 4.50
CA LYS A 11 38.82 -10.05 5.47
C LYS A 11 37.60 -9.13 5.31
N SER A 12 36.62 -9.26 6.21
CA SER A 12 35.30 -8.64 6.09
C SER A 12 35.00 -7.82 7.33
N ASN A 13 34.63 -6.55 7.10
CA ASN A 13 33.60 -5.81 7.84
C ASN A 13 33.88 -5.05 9.15
N TYR A 14 35.12 -4.74 9.55
CA TYR A 14 35.31 -3.78 10.67
C TYR A 14 35.09 -2.29 10.30
N LYS A 15 35.07 -1.92 9.00
CA LYS A 15 34.93 -0.52 8.56
C LYS A 15 33.60 0.14 9.00
N ASN A 16 32.53 -0.65 9.11
CA ASN A 16 31.20 -0.14 9.48
C ASN A 16 30.87 -0.30 10.96
N LEU A 17 31.78 -0.87 11.78
CA LEU A 17 31.55 -1.12 13.20
C LEU A 17 31.11 0.13 13.98
N PRO A 18 31.71 1.33 13.78
CA PRO A 18 31.27 2.54 14.48
C PRO A 18 29.83 2.95 14.14
N GLU A 19 29.36 2.65 12.94
CA GLU A 19 28.00 2.98 12.51
C GLU A 19 26.97 2.03 13.12
N TYR A 20 27.30 0.74 13.19
CA TYR A 20 26.47 -0.23 13.89
C TYR A 20 26.41 0.05 15.39
N LEU A 21 27.53 0.46 16.00
CA LEU A 21 27.57 0.87 17.40
C LEU A 21 26.72 2.12 17.64
N PHE A 22 26.83 3.14 16.79
CA PHE A 22 26.00 4.35 16.88
C PHE A 22 24.50 4.03 16.75
N LEU A 23 24.12 3.18 15.80
CA LEU A 23 22.74 2.74 15.61
C LEU A 23 22.23 1.97 16.84
N PHE A 24 23.04 1.05 17.37
CA PHE A 24 22.71 0.30 18.58
C PHE A 24 22.55 1.23 19.79
N LEU A 25 23.49 2.15 20.03
CA LEU A 25 23.41 3.10 21.14
C LEU A 25 22.21 4.05 21.03
N SER A 26 21.85 4.45 19.80
CA SER A 26 20.66 5.29 19.55
C SER A 26 19.35 4.61 19.98
N VAL A 27 19.33 3.27 20.05
CA VAL A 27 18.19 2.48 20.53
C VAL A 27 18.35 2.09 22.00
N ALA A 28 19.54 1.62 22.40
CA ALA A 28 19.79 1.08 23.73
C ALA A 28 19.69 2.15 24.82
N ILE A 29 20.23 3.36 24.59
CA ILE A 29 20.26 4.43 25.61
C ILE A 29 18.83 4.84 26.02
N PRO A 30 17.91 5.21 25.10
CA PRO A 30 16.54 5.55 25.48
C PRO A 30 15.80 4.41 26.19
N LEU A 31 16.00 3.16 25.75
CA LEU A 31 15.36 2.00 26.36
C LEU A 31 15.83 1.77 27.79
N ILE A 32 17.15 1.82 28.03
CA ILE A 32 17.73 1.64 29.37
C ILE A 32 17.20 2.72 30.31
N ILE A 33 17.23 3.99 29.88
CA ILE A 33 16.71 5.12 30.66
C ILE A 33 15.22 4.90 30.99
N ALA A 34 14.41 4.48 30.01
CA ALA A 34 12.99 4.26 30.22
C ALA A 34 12.67 3.10 31.19
N GLN A 35 13.51 2.06 31.23
CA GLN A 35 13.35 0.98 32.21
C GLN A 35 13.67 1.47 33.64
N PHE A 36 14.63 2.38 33.81
CA PHE A 36 14.95 2.95 35.13
C PHE A 36 13.88 3.91 35.66
N LEU A 37 13.13 4.55 34.77
CA LEU A 37 12.05 5.49 35.11
C LEU A 37 10.70 4.79 35.34
N LEU A 38 10.64 3.46 35.28
CA LEU A 38 9.39 2.74 35.41
C LEU A 38 8.88 2.80 36.85
N GLU A 39 7.66 3.30 37.03
CA GLU A 39 6.98 3.31 38.32
C GLU A 39 6.59 1.89 38.75
N LYS A 40 6.41 1.70 40.06
CA LYS A 40 5.94 0.43 40.62
C LYS A 40 4.49 0.15 40.15
N PRO A 41 4.10 -1.13 40.01
CA PRO A 41 2.73 -1.50 39.67
C PRO A 41 1.69 -0.91 40.61
N GLN A 42 0.59 -0.39 40.05
CA GLN A 42 -0.52 0.22 40.79
C GLN A 42 -1.88 -0.34 40.33
N ASN A 43 -2.89 -0.16 41.19
CA ASN A 43 -4.28 -0.40 40.83
C ASN A 43 -4.84 0.83 40.12
N ARG A 44 -5.46 0.64 38.95
CA ARG A 44 -6.12 1.70 38.18
C ARG A 44 -7.59 1.37 37.96
N TYR A 45 -8.46 2.34 38.17
CA TYR A 45 -9.89 2.21 37.97
C TYR A 45 -10.28 3.02 36.74
N ILE A 46 -10.87 2.37 35.74
CA ILE A 46 -11.17 2.95 34.44
C ILE A 46 -12.63 2.65 34.12
N HIS A 47 -13.38 3.68 33.77
CA HIS A 47 -14.72 3.54 33.21
C HIS A 47 -14.64 3.73 31.70
N ILE A 48 -15.20 2.81 30.92
CA ILE A 48 -15.26 2.90 29.46
C ILE A 48 -16.72 3.03 29.02
N GLU A 49 -17.08 4.20 28.50
CA GLU A 49 -18.35 4.43 27.84
C GLU A 49 -18.24 4.03 26.36
N ASN A 50 -19.14 3.15 25.91
CA ASN A 50 -19.23 2.70 24.52
C ASN A 50 -20.37 3.42 23.81
N PHE A 51 -20.14 3.82 22.56
CA PHE A 51 -21.13 4.45 21.70
C PHE A 51 -20.84 4.11 20.25
N ARG A 52 -21.78 4.35 19.35
CA ARG A 52 -21.62 4.06 17.91
C ARG A 52 -20.29 4.57 17.36
N TYR A 53 -19.45 3.60 16.97
CA TYR A 53 -18.15 3.80 16.33
C TYR A 53 -17.09 4.49 17.21
N GLY A 54 -17.22 4.39 18.54
CA GLY A 54 -16.28 5.00 19.47
C GLY A 54 -16.37 4.46 20.90
N LYS A 55 -15.31 4.78 21.66
CA LYS A 55 -15.17 4.42 23.07
C LYS A 55 -14.51 5.59 23.79
N ASP A 56 -14.91 5.88 25.02
CA ASP A 56 -14.29 6.90 25.87
C ASP A 56 -13.93 6.32 27.25
N PRO A 57 -12.65 6.30 27.67
CA PRO A 57 -11.49 6.75 26.92
C PRO A 57 -11.17 5.82 25.73
N SER A 58 -10.83 6.42 24.59
CA SER A 58 -10.38 5.68 23.39
C SER A 58 -8.92 5.19 23.50
N ALA A 59 -8.18 5.68 24.49
CA ALA A 59 -6.79 5.35 24.76
C ALA A 59 -6.58 5.15 26.27
N ILE A 60 -6.05 3.99 26.63
CA ILE A 60 -5.74 3.61 28.01
C ILE A 60 -4.23 3.54 28.15
N TYR A 61 -3.69 4.27 29.12
CA TYR A 61 -2.27 4.28 29.44
C TYR A 61 -2.05 3.64 30.82
N CYS A 62 -1.20 2.64 30.88
CA CYS A 62 -0.83 1.97 32.11
C CYS A 62 0.64 1.55 32.06
N ASN A 63 1.20 1.22 33.22
CA ASN A 63 2.53 0.64 33.32
C ASN A 63 2.43 -0.89 33.35
N ARG A 64 3.51 -1.53 32.93
CA ARG A 64 3.65 -2.97 32.98
C ARG A 64 3.46 -3.50 34.40
N GLY A 65 2.51 -4.43 34.55
CA GLY A 65 2.15 -5.02 35.84
C GLY A 65 1.03 -4.29 36.59
N ASP A 66 0.57 -3.12 36.12
CA ASP A 66 -0.60 -2.45 36.70
C ASP A 66 -1.84 -3.36 36.64
N THR A 67 -2.67 -3.30 37.68
CA THR A 67 -3.96 -4.00 37.72
C THR A 67 -5.06 -3.02 37.33
N LEU A 68 -5.72 -3.29 36.21
CA LEU A 68 -6.77 -2.47 35.63
C LEU A 68 -8.13 -3.03 36.05
N HIS A 69 -8.90 -2.22 36.76
CA HIS A 69 -10.30 -2.45 37.12
C HIS A 69 -11.16 -1.65 36.14
N ILE A 70 -11.72 -2.34 35.15
CA ILE A 70 -12.43 -1.72 34.03
C ILE A 70 -13.93 -1.96 34.20
N THR A 71 -14.70 -0.88 34.22
CA THR A 71 -16.17 -0.91 34.19
C THR A 71 -16.66 -0.39 32.85
N PHE A 72 -17.87 -0.78 32.45
CA PHE A 72 -18.41 -0.44 31.15
C PHE A 72 -19.79 0.19 31.25
N SER A 73 -20.09 1.08 30.31
CA SER A 73 -21.45 1.52 30.00
C SER A 73 -21.63 1.56 28.49
N SER A 74 -22.89 1.53 28.04
CA SER A 74 -23.25 1.75 26.64
C SER A 74 -24.29 2.85 26.52
N ARG A 75 -24.04 3.82 25.63
CA ARG A 75 -24.91 4.97 25.38
C ARG A 75 -26.09 4.65 24.47
N ASP A 76 -25.96 3.68 23.56
CA ASP A 76 -26.91 3.48 22.47
C ASP A 76 -27.32 2.02 22.22
N THR A 77 -26.38 1.14 21.89
CA THR A 77 -26.65 -0.24 21.46
C THR A 77 -25.72 -1.25 22.13
N GLY A 78 -25.90 -2.54 21.83
CA GLY A 78 -24.92 -3.56 22.22
C GLY A 78 -23.54 -3.26 21.62
N HIS A 79 -22.51 -3.29 22.47
CA HIS A 79 -21.11 -3.14 22.09
C HIS A 79 -20.29 -4.28 22.69
N SER A 80 -19.00 -4.32 22.35
CA SER A 80 -18.07 -5.13 23.12
C SER A 80 -16.70 -4.49 23.31
N PHE A 81 -15.99 -5.00 24.31
CA PHE A 81 -14.58 -4.76 24.52
C PHE A 81 -13.84 -6.06 24.21
N PHE A 82 -13.33 -6.16 22.99
CA PHE A 82 -12.57 -7.31 22.50
C PHE A 82 -11.07 -7.03 22.55
N LEU A 83 -10.35 -7.78 23.39
CA LEU A 83 -8.91 -7.69 23.57
C LEU A 83 -8.31 -9.09 23.57
N GLN A 84 -8.14 -9.63 22.36
CA GLN A 84 -7.68 -11.01 22.12
C GLN A 84 -6.33 -11.33 22.79
N GLU A 85 -5.43 -10.36 22.87
CA GLU A 85 -4.09 -10.56 23.42
C GLU A 85 -4.09 -10.96 24.90
N PHE A 86 -5.20 -10.70 25.59
CA PHE A 86 -5.47 -11.00 27.00
C PHE A 86 -6.65 -11.96 27.18
N ASP A 87 -7.11 -12.61 26.10
CA ASP A 87 -8.21 -13.58 26.11
C ASP A 87 -9.57 -13.02 26.58
N ILE A 88 -9.86 -11.75 26.26
CA ILE A 88 -11.06 -11.04 26.71
C ILE A 88 -12.00 -10.70 25.55
N ASP A 89 -13.27 -11.07 25.67
CA ASP A 89 -14.39 -10.54 24.88
C ASP A 89 -15.58 -10.22 25.80
N ALA A 90 -15.71 -8.94 26.19
CA ALA A 90 -16.79 -8.49 27.07
C ALA A 90 -17.94 -7.90 26.25
N LYS A 91 -19.13 -8.51 26.29
CA LYS A 91 -20.37 -8.03 25.63
C LYS A 91 -21.13 -7.11 26.57
N ILE A 92 -21.40 -5.89 26.10
CA ILE A 92 -21.89 -4.79 26.89
C ILE A 92 -23.24 -4.35 26.33
N GLY A 93 -24.30 -4.41 27.14
CA GLY A 93 -25.65 -3.98 26.76
C GLY A 93 -25.99 -2.59 27.28
N PRO A 94 -26.95 -1.88 26.66
CA PRO A 94 -27.45 -0.60 27.18
C PRO A 94 -28.25 -0.80 28.47
N GLY A 95 -28.11 0.13 29.42
CA GLY A 95 -28.90 0.15 30.66
C GLY A 95 -28.55 -0.93 31.70
N ASN A 96 -27.48 -1.70 31.48
CA ASN A 96 -26.97 -2.68 32.44
C ASN A 96 -25.52 -2.35 32.81
N ASN A 97 -25.21 -2.40 34.11
CA ASN A 97 -23.84 -2.23 34.62
C ASN A 97 -23.04 -3.54 34.59
N GLN A 98 -23.72 -4.68 34.42
CA GLN A 98 -23.10 -5.99 34.26
C GLN A 98 -22.84 -6.29 32.78
N PHE A 99 -21.79 -7.05 32.50
CA PHE A 99 -21.44 -7.50 31.14
C PHE A 99 -21.19 -9.01 31.10
N LEU A 100 -21.31 -9.59 29.91
CA LEU A 100 -21.00 -11.00 29.67
C LEU A 100 -19.56 -11.13 29.17
N LYS A 101 -18.72 -11.83 29.94
CA LYS A 101 -17.32 -12.06 29.59
C LYS A 101 -17.14 -13.44 28.97
N PHE A 102 -16.74 -13.44 27.71
CA PHE A 102 -16.33 -14.63 26.98
C PHE A 102 -14.80 -14.70 26.91
N LYS A 103 -14.27 -15.93 26.76
CA LYS A 103 -12.89 -16.14 26.37
C LYS A 103 -12.75 -15.95 24.87
N ALA A 104 -11.77 -15.15 24.44
CA ALA A 104 -11.54 -14.92 23.01
C ALA A 104 -10.98 -16.18 22.31
N SER A 105 -10.26 -17.03 23.04
CA SER A 105 -9.68 -18.28 22.59
C SER A 105 -10.70 -19.40 22.42
N ASP A 106 -11.74 -19.42 23.27
CA ASP A 106 -12.82 -20.39 23.22
C ASP A 106 -14.16 -19.75 23.62
N PRO A 107 -14.89 -19.20 22.64
CA PRO A 107 -16.17 -18.55 22.90
C PRO A 107 -17.34 -19.52 23.08
N GLN A 108 -17.12 -20.85 23.02
CA GLN A 108 -18.17 -21.84 23.30
C GLN A 108 -18.36 -22.06 24.81
N VAL A 109 -17.36 -21.71 25.62
CA VAL A 109 -17.46 -21.74 27.07
C VAL A 109 -18.53 -20.74 27.53
N GLU A 110 -19.35 -21.15 28.51
CA GLU A 110 -20.37 -20.27 29.09
C GLU A 110 -19.77 -18.96 29.60
N PRO A 111 -20.39 -17.81 29.30
CA PRO A 111 -19.89 -16.52 29.73
C PRO A 111 -20.06 -16.31 31.23
N VAL A 112 -19.12 -15.58 31.83
CA VAL A 112 -19.23 -15.13 33.23
C VAL A 112 -19.87 -13.75 33.25
N ILE A 113 -20.83 -13.55 34.15
CA ILE A 113 -21.42 -12.24 34.41
C ILE A 113 -20.53 -11.51 35.41
N GLU A 114 -19.97 -10.37 35.01
CA GLU A 114 -19.09 -9.55 35.85
C GLU A 114 -19.54 -8.07 35.80
N ASP A 115 -19.33 -7.33 36.89
CA ASP A 115 -19.57 -5.88 36.94
C ASP A 115 -18.28 -5.09 36.69
N THR A 116 -17.14 -5.72 36.94
CA THR A 116 -15.80 -5.12 36.79
C THR A 116 -14.84 -6.14 36.20
N LEU A 117 -14.27 -5.79 35.05
CA LEU A 117 -13.21 -6.56 34.41
C LEU A 117 -11.88 -6.26 35.09
N VAL A 118 -11.28 -7.27 35.71
CA VAL A 118 -9.93 -7.16 36.29
C VAL A 118 -8.91 -7.72 35.32
N LEU A 119 -7.94 -6.89 34.93
CA LEU A 119 -6.88 -7.22 33.97
C LEU A 119 -5.52 -6.78 34.49
N ILE A 120 -4.53 -7.67 34.50
CA ILE A 120 -3.14 -7.29 34.77
C ILE A 120 -2.47 -6.93 33.43
N ALA A 121 -1.93 -5.71 33.34
CA ALA A 121 -1.28 -5.17 32.14
C ALA A 121 0.11 -5.80 31.91
N GLN A 122 0.13 -7.11 31.64
CA GLN A 122 1.35 -7.89 31.49
C GLN A 122 1.18 -8.98 30.42
N HIS A 123 2.14 -9.07 29.51
CA HIS A 123 2.21 -10.19 28.55
C HIS A 123 3.12 -11.30 29.07
N PRO A 124 2.96 -12.55 28.60
CA PRO A 124 3.77 -13.67 29.08
C PRO A 124 5.23 -13.59 28.60
N GLY A 125 6.15 -13.91 29.51
CA GLY A 125 7.58 -14.06 29.22
C GLY A 125 8.21 -12.82 28.60
N ILE A 126 8.97 -13.02 27.53
CA ILE A 126 9.72 -11.94 26.86
C ILE A 126 8.81 -10.92 26.15
N LEU A 127 7.58 -11.32 25.79
CA LEU A 127 6.62 -10.42 25.12
C LEU A 127 6.24 -9.23 26.00
N ASN A 128 6.38 -9.36 27.32
CA ASN A 128 6.19 -8.28 28.28
C ASN A 128 7.11 -7.07 28.08
N TYR A 129 8.21 -7.24 27.34
CA TYR A 129 9.16 -6.18 27.01
C TYR A 129 9.03 -5.72 25.55
N PHE A 130 8.54 -6.59 24.66
CA PHE A 130 8.40 -6.26 23.24
C PHE A 130 7.06 -5.62 22.89
N ILE A 131 5.99 -6.00 23.59
CA ILE A 131 4.64 -5.53 23.28
C ILE A 131 4.29 -4.36 24.20
N SER A 132 4.19 -3.18 23.61
CA SER A 132 3.85 -1.93 24.31
C SER A 132 2.51 -1.35 23.88
N LYS A 133 1.84 -1.95 22.89
CA LYS A 133 0.56 -1.50 22.35
C LYS A 133 -0.29 -2.70 21.96
N SER A 134 -1.51 -2.71 22.47
CA SER A 134 -2.57 -3.63 22.07
C SER A 134 -3.79 -2.83 21.64
N ASN A 135 -4.53 -3.31 20.64
CA ASN A 135 -5.75 -2.62 20.18
C ASN A 135 -6.97 -3.39 20.65
N PHE A 136 -7.83 -2.75 21.44
CA PHE A 136 -9.15 -3.29 21.75
C PHE A 136 -10.17 -2.84 20.71
N ARG A 137 -11.10 -3.72 20.37
CA ARG A 137 -12.07 -3.54 19.29
C ARG A 137 -13.49 -3.81 19.77
N CYS A 138 -14.46 -3.51 18.92
CA CYS A 138 -15.81 -4.01 19.07
C CYS A 138 -15.97 -5.28 18.22
N HIS A 139 -16.54 -6.33 18.78
CA HIS A 139 -16.88 -7.60 18.13
C HIS A 139 -18.40 -7.68 17.86
N VAL A 140 -19.22 -6.88 18.56
CA VAL A 140 -20.67 -6.81 18.33
C VAL A 140 -20.97 -5.82 17.22
N TRP A 141 -21.71 -6.25 16.19
CA TRP A 141 -22.09 -5.39 15.08
C TRP A 141 -22.96 -4.22 15.53
N CYS A 142 -22.38 -3.01 15.59
CA CYS A 142 -23.05 -1.77 16.02
C CYS A 142 -23.47 -0.85 14.86
N GLY A 143 -23.18 -1.23 13.61
CA GLY A 143 -23.58 -0.52 12.38
C GLY A 143 -22.52 -0.60 11.26
N PRO A 144 -22.76 0.04 10.08
CA PRO A 144 -21.89 -0.10 8.91
C PRO A 144 -20.41 0.30 9.11
N MET A 145 -20.13 1.24 10.02
CA MET A 145 -18.77 1.70 10.33
C MET A 145 -18.09 0.90 11.46
N HIS A 146 -18.72 -0.19 11.93
CA HIS A 146 -18.23 -1.02 13.04
C HIS A 146 -16.77 -1.49 12.88
N ALA A 147 -16.35 -1.83 11.66
CA ALA A 147 -15.00 -2.32 11.38
C ALA A 147 -13.89 -1.30 11.71
N PHE A 148 -14.24 -0.01 11.77
CA PHE A 148 -13.30 1.07 12.09
C PHE A 148 -13.30 1.45 13.58
N GLU A 149 -14.11 0.77 14.42
CA GLU A 149 -14.17 1.01 15.85
C GLU A 149 -13.04 0.28 16.59
N HIS A 150 -12.08 1.04 17.09
CA HIS A 150 -11.02 0.54 17.96
C HIS A 150 -10.53 1.61 18.92
N GLY A 151 -9.99 1.14 20.04
CA GLY A 151 -9.17 1.93 20.95
C GLY A 151 -7.84 1.23 21.19
N LYS A 152 -6.99 1.84 22.01
CA LYS A 152 -5.63 1.39 22.26
C LYS A 152 -5.31 1.27 23.74
N LEU A 153 -4.64 0.20 24.11
CA LEU A 153 -4.00 -0.01 25.41
C LEU A 153 -2.50 0.14 25.22
N ILE A 154 -1.91 1.16 25.86
CA ILE A 154 -0.48 1.43 25.83
C ILE A 154 0.12 1.01 27.17
N ILE A 155 1.07 0.07 27.11
CA ILE A 155 1.74 -0.51 28.26
C ILE A 155 3.16 0.07 28.34
N GLY A 156 3.39 0.87 29.37
CA GLY A 156 4.64 1.55 29.67
C GLY A 156 5.71 0.60 30.28
N PRO A 157 7.00 0.79 29.97
CA PRO A 157 7.53 1.81 29.05
C PRO A 157 7.31 1.42 27.57
N ASN A 158 7.03 2.39 26.71
CA ASN A 158 6.75 2.14 25.29
C ASN A 158 8.03 1.86 24.49
N ASN A 159 8.52 0.63 24.63
CA ASN A 159 9.77 0.17 24.02
C ASN A 159 9.72 0.20 22.49
N LEU A 160 8.56 -0.07 21.88
CA LEU A 160 8.39 0.02 20.43
C LEU A 160 8.59 1.46 19.93
N LEU A 161 7.98 2.45 20.59
CA LEU A 161 8.11 3.85 20.21
C LEU A 161 9.57 4.33 20.35
N LEU A 162 10.19 4.05 21.50
CA LEU A 162 11.56 4.46 21.80
C LEU A 162 12.56 3.81 20.84
N SER A 163 12.43 2.51 20.59
CA SER A 163 13.30 1.81 19.65
C SER A 163 13.09 2.27 18.21
N GLY A 164 11.84 2.49 17.77
CA GLY A 164 11.53 3.00 16.44
C GLY A 164 12.13 4.39 16.19
N LEU A 165 11.94 5.34 17.12
CA LEU A 165 12.48 6.69 17.00
C LEU A 165 14.01 6.72 17.12
N GLY A 166 14.57 5.95 18.05
CA GLY A 166 16.02 5.81 18.22
C GLY A 166 16.69 5.23 16.98
N PHE A 167 16.08 4.19 16.38
CA PHE A 167 16.60 3.59 15.14
C PHE A 167 16.50 4.57 13.95
N LEU A 168 15.37 5.29 13.83
CA LEU A 168 15.20 6.32 12.80
C LEU A 168 16.24 7.45 12.93
N PHE A 169 16.52 7.90 14.14
CA PHE A 169 17.59 8.87 14.42
C PHE A 169 18.97 8.35 14.01
N GLY A 170 19.30 7.11 14.39
CA GLY A 170 20.53 6.45 13.99
C GLY A 170 20.69 6.36 12.47
N LEU A 171 19.62 5.94 11.76
CA LEU A 171 19.60 5.87 10.29
C LEU A 171 19.79 7.23 9.63
N PHE A 172 19.15 8.28 10.15
CA PHE A 172 19.32 9.65 9.65
C PHE A 172 20.77 10.12 9.82
N GLY A 173 21.36 9.95 11.00
CA GLY A 173 22.75 10.31 11.26
C GLY A 173 23.75 9.57 10.36
N ILE A 174 23.58 8.27 10.18
CA ILE A 174 24.40 7.46 9.27
C ILE A 174 24.21 7.90 7.82
N GLY A 175 22.98 8.20 7.41
CA GLY A 175 22.67 8.69 6.07
C GLY A 175 23.38 9.99 5.73
N ILE A 176 23.32 10.96 6.64
CA ILE A 176 24.02 12.25 6.50
C ILE A 176 25.54 12.05 6.44
N LYS A 177 26.12 11.25 7.36
CA LYS A 177 27.55 10.95 7.38
C LYS A 177 28.02 10.28 6.08
N ARG A 178 27.33 9.23 5.64
CA ARG A 178 27.70 8.48 4.43
C ARG A 178 27.56 9.32 3.18
N PHE A 179 26.53 10.17 3.08
CA PHE A 179 26.43 11.12 1.96
C PHE A 179 27.63 12.07 1.94
N LYS A 180 27.94 12.70 3.09
CA LYS A 180 29.08 13.62 3.22
C LYS A 180 30.38 12.94 2.82
N ASN A 181 30.56 11.66 3.16
CA ASN A 181 31.74 10.84 2.83
C ASN A 181 31.68 10.17 1.45
N GLY A 182 30.55 10.24 0.75
CA GLY A 182 30.37 9.67 -0.60
C GLY A 182 30.28 8.17 -0.60
N GLU A 183 30.09 7.59 0.59
CA GLU A 183 29.93 6.17 0.80
C GLU A 183 28.51 5.77 0.45
N ARG A 184 28.30 4.51 0.11
CA ARG A 184 26.99 4.01 -0.29
C ARG A 184 26.06 3.87 0.90
N PHE A 185 24.80 4.30 0.76
CA PHE A 185 23.81 4.09 1.82
C PHE A 185 23.34 2.62 1.87
N PHE A 186 22.75 2.16 2.99
CA PHE A 186 22.44 0.74 3.25
C PHE A 186 21.67 0.02 2.13
N ALA A 187 20.87 0.74 1.35
CA ALA A 187 20.05 0.21 0.26
C ALA A 187 20.62 0.40 -1.16
N GLU A 188 21.84 0.94 -1.30
CA GLU A 188 22.53 1.09 -2.59
C GLU A 188 23.35 -0.16 -2.89
N THR A 189 23.11 -0.81 -4.03
CA THR A 189 23.91 -1.97 -4.46
C THR A 189 24.67 -1.64 -5.74
N LYS A 190 25.63 -2.47 -6.17
CA LYS A 190 26.32 -2.26 -7.46
C LYS A 190 25.36 -2.36 -8.68
N ILE A 191 24.12 -2.82 -8.50
CA ILE A 191 23.13 -3.15 -9.54
C ILE A 191 22.22 -1.94 -9.87
N ASP A 192 22.69 -0.70 -9.68
CA ASP A 192 21.86 0.50 -9.89
C ASP A 192 21.82 0.97 -11.36
N THR A 193 22.42 0.23 -12.30
CA THR A 193 22.34 0.46 -13.75
C THR A 193 21.59 -0.68 -14.47
N GLU A 194 20.76 -0.35 -15.48
CA GLU A 194 19.98 -1.33 -16.27
C GLU A 194 20.83 -2.41 -16.97
N GLU A 195 22.13 -2.16 -17.12
CA GLU A 195 23.12 -3.08 -17.68
C GLU A 195 23.43 -4.26 -16.75
N ASN A 196 23.29 -4.08 -15.43
CA ASN A 196 23.57 -5.12 -14.43
C ASN A 196 22.32 -5.86 -13.94
N ALA A 197 21.14 -5.53 -14.47
CA ALA A 197 19.90 -6.20 -14.11
C ALA A 197 19.84 -7.62 -14.71
N VAL A 198 19.31 -8.58 -13.94
CA VAL A 198 19.25 -9.98 -14.38
C VAL A 198 18.13 -10.14 -15.42
N ASP A 199 18.46 -10.66 -16.60
CA ASP A 199 17.46 -11.05 -17.59
C ASP A 199 16.76 -12.35 -17.15
N ILE A 200 15.46 -12.25 -16.87
CA ILE A 200 14.65 -13.37 -16.38
C ILE A 200 14.30 -14.33 -17.50
N LEU A 201 14.04 -13.84 -18.72
CA LEU A 201 13.62 -14.71 -19.83
C LEU A 201 14.80 -15.45 -20.46
N GLU A 202 16.01 -14.91 -20.33
CA GLU A 202 17.24 -15.61 -20.65
C GLU A 202 17.56 -16.68 -19.59
N ARG A 203 17.44 -16.33 -18.30
CA ARG A 203 17.67 -17.29 -17.20
C ARG A 203 16.63 -18.41 -17.14
N PHE A 204 15.38 -18.13 -17.52
CA PHE A 204 14.28 -19.10 -17.54
C PHE A 204 13.58 -19.13 -18.91
N PRO A 205 14.17 -19.80 -19.92
CA PRO A 205 13.63 -19.83 -21.30
C PRO A 205 12.22 -20.45 -21.42
N TRP A 206 11.85 -21.35 -20.51
CA TRP A 206 10.51 -21.95 -20.47
C TRP A 206 9.42 -20.89 -20.25
N LEU A 207 9.71 -19.84 -19.48
CA LEU A 207 8.77 -18.76 -19.20
C LEU A 207 8.48 -17.93 -20.46
N ARG A 208 9.51 -17.68 -21.29
CA ARG A 208 9.35 -17.03 -22.59
C ARG A 208 8.44 -17.85 -23.50
N THR A 209 8.63 -19.18 -23.51
CA THR A 209 7.80 -20.09 -24.32
C THR A 209 6.34 -20.07 -23.86
N LEU A 210 6.09 -20.04 -22.55
CA LEU A 210 4.76 -19.91 -21.97
C LEU A 210 4.10 -18.58 -22.34
N ILE A 211 4.79 -17.45 -22.12
CA ILE A 211 4.28 -16.11 -22.43
C ILE A 211 3.96 -15.94 -23.92
N LYS A 212 4.71 -16.60 -24.81
CA LYS A 212 4.46 -16.53 -26.25
C LYS A 212 3.18 -17.26 -26.67
N LYS A 213 2.61 -18.14 -25.84
CA LYS A 213 1.36 -18.84 -26.16
C LYS A 213 0.19 -17.86 -26.17
N SER A 214 -0.65 -17.97 -27.20
CA SER A 214 -1.79 -17.08 -27.41
C SER A 214 -2.86 -17.13 -26.33
N TRP A 215 -2.93 -18.22 -25.56
CA TRP A 215 -3.87 -18.40 -24.46
C TRP A 215 -3.36 -17.87 -23.12
N PHE A 216 -2.06 -17.57 -22.97
CA PHE A 216 -1.46 -17.24 -21.68
C PHE A 216 -2.12 -16.03 -21.00
N GLN A 217 -2.14 -14.88 -21.68
CA GLN A 217 -2.75 -13.68 -21.14
C GLN A 217 -4.28 -13.82 -20.97
N PRO A 218 -5.05 -14.31 -21.97
CA PRO A 218 -6.49 -14.53 -21.79
C PRO A 218 -6.84 -15.47 -20.62
N LEU A 219 -6.05 -16.51 -20.37
CA LEU A 219 -6.28 -17.42 -19.25
C LEU A 219 -6.13 -16.71 -17.91
N ILE A 220 -5.07 -15.91 -17.74
CA ILE A 220 -4.85 -15.15 -16.51
C ILE A 220 -5.98 -14.15 -16.28
N ILE A 221 -6.39 -13.45 -17.35
CA ILE A 221 -7.54 -12.53 -17.31
C ILE A 221 -8.84 -13.27 -16.98
N ALA A 222 -9.05 -14.47 -17.51
CA ALA A 222 -10.24 -15.28 -17.23
C ALA A 222 -10.30 -15.73 -15.77
N VAL A 223 -9.17 -16.17 -15.19
CA VAL A 223 -9.08 -16.53 -13.77
C VAL A 223 -9.38 -15.30 -12.87
N ALA A 224 -8.75 -14.16 -13.16
CA ALA A 224 -9.03 -12.92 -12.42
C ALA A 224 -10.48 -12.44 -12.63
N GLY A 225 -11.04 -12.64 -13.84
CA GLY A 225 -12.42 -12.32 -14.18
C GLY A 225 -13.42 -13.20 -13.44
N LEU A 226 -13.13 -14.49 -13.26
CA LEU A 226 -13.94 -15.40 -12.43
C LEU A 226 -13.96 -14.94 -10.97
N ILE A 227 -12.81 -14.55 -10.42
CA ILE A 227 -12.74 -13.99 -9.06
C ILE A 227 -13.56 -12.69 -8.98
N LEU A 228 -13.44 -11.80 -9.96
CA LEU A 228 -14.22 -10.56 -9.99
C LEU A 228 -15.72 -10.82 -10.14
N TYR A 229 -16.12 -11.85 -10.88
CA TYR A 229 -17.51 -12.26 -11.01
C TYR A 229 -18.07 -12.75 -9.66
N ILE A 230 -17.31 -13.56 -8.92
CA ILE A 230 -17.68 -13.95 -7.54
C ILE A 230 -17.82 -12.72 -6.65
N VAL A 231 -16.90 -11.76 -6.75
CA VAL A 231 -16.99 -10.49 -6.01
C VAL A 231 -18.27 -9.73 -6.35
N LEU A 232 -18.63 -9.62 -7.63
CA LEU A 232 -19.86 -8.94 -8.05
C LEU A 232 -21.13 -9.63 -7.51
N LEU A 233 -21.22 -10.97 -7.64
CA LEU A 233 -22.37 -11.70 -7.14
C LEU A 233 -22.52 -11.58 -5.63
N THR A 234 -21.43 -11.75 -4.89
CA THR A 234 -21.46 -11.72 -3.43
C THR A 234 -21.67 -10.31 -2.88
N THR A 235 -21.18 -9.25 -3.54
CA THR A 235 -21.46 -7.86 -3.13
C THR A 235 -22.91 -7.45 -3.35
N ILE A 236 -23.54 -7.90 -4.44
CA ILE A 236 -24.91 -7.52 -4.80
C ILE A 236 -25.94 -8.38 -4.05
N PHE A 237 -25.75 -9.70 -4.05
CA PHE A 237 -26.73 -10.68 -3.55
C PHE A 237 -26.37 -11.31 -2.20
N GLY A 238 -25.13 -11.15 -1.72
CA GLY A 238 -24.70 -11.68 -0.42
C GLY A 238 -25.08 -10.78 0.77
N THR A 239 -24.59 -11.14 1.96
CA THR A 239 -24.85 -10.39 3.20
C THR A 239 -24.40 -8.94 3.11
N GLN A 240 -25.20 -8.04 3.66
CA GLN A 240 -24.89 -6.61 3.68
C GLN A 240 -23.99 -6.18 4.85
N MET A 241 -23.59 -7.13 5.71
CA MET A 241 -22.54 -6.90 6.71
C MET A 241 -21.17 -6.97 6.02
N SER A 242 -20.49 -5.83 5.89
CA SER A 242 -19.21 -5.70 5.18
C SER A 242 -18.15 -6.70 5.64
N GLY A 243 -18.03 -6.91 6.96
CA GLY A 243 -17.13 -7.87 7.59
C GLY A 243 -17.39 -9.34 7.25
N ARG A 244 -18.61 -9.70 6.82
CA ARG A 244 -19.02 -11.08 6.48
C ARG A 244 -19.27 -11.26 4.98
N ASN A 245 -19.14 -10.19 4.19
CA ASN A 245 -19.35 -10.25 2.75
C ASN A 245 -18.07 -10.69 2.04
N LEU A 246 -18.12 -11.82 1.33
CA LEU A 246 -16.96 -12.35 0.63
C LEU A 246 -16.40 -11.37 -0.40
N GLY A 247 -17.24 -10.68 -1.15
CA GLY A 247 -16.81 -9.76 -2.19
C GLY A 247 -16.03 -8.58 -1.65
N VAL A 248 -16.50 -7.99 -0.53
CA VAL A 248 -15.78 -6.92 0.19
C VAL A 248 -14.45 -7.42 0.73
N MET A 249 -14.43 -8.60 1.37
CA MET A 249 -13.20 -9.20 1.89
C MET A 249 -12.18 -9.51 0.79
N LEU A 250 -12.61 -10.06 -0.34
CA LEU A 250 -11.71 -10.38 -1.45
C LEU A 250 -11.12 -9.13 -2.08
N ILE A 251 -11.89 -8.05 -2.27
CA ILE A 251 -11.39 -6.84 -2.94
C ILE A 251 -10.60 -5.93 -2.00
N TRP A 252 -11.14 -5.59 -0.82
CA TRP A 252 -10.56 -4.57 0.05
C TRP A 252 -9.52 -5.14 1.03
N THR A 253 -9.63 -6.43 1.38
CA THR A 253 -8.71 -7.09 2.31
C THR A 253 -7.64 -7.90 1.57
N VAL A 254 -8.05 -8.86 0.74
CA VAL A 254 -7.11 -9.80 0.10
C VAL A 254 -6.43 -9.17 -1.13
N TRP A 255 -7.21 -8.70 -2.11
CA TRP A 255 -6.67 -8.17 -3.37
C TRP A 255 -5.82 -6.93 -3.15
N LEU A 256 -6.30 -5.98 -2.33
CA LEU A 256 -5.54 -4.77 -2.01
C LEU A 256 -4.20 -5.13 -1.32
N PHE A 257 -4.22 -6.12 -0.42
CA PHE A 257 -2.99 -6.63 0.19
C PHE A 257 -2.04 -7.22 -0.86
N LEU A 258 -2.52 -8.11 -1.73
CA LEU A 258 -1.70 -8.71 -2.78
C LEU A 258 -1.11 -7.66 -3.72
N VAL A 259 -1.87 -6.64 -4.09
CA VAL A 259 -1.40 -5.57 -5.00
C VAL A 259 -0.29 -4.76 -4.36
N ILE A 260 -0.47 -4.29 -3.12
CA ILE A 260 0.46 -3.37 -2.46
C ILE A 260 1.66 -4.13 -1.85
N SER A 261 1.42 -5.30 -1.25
CA SER A 261 2.42 -6.12 -0.56
C SER A 261 3.08 -7.19 -1.41
N ILE A 262 2.69 -7.42 -2.68
CA ILE A 262 3.32 -8.46 -3.52
C ILE A 262 3.47 -8.00 -4.98
N PHE A 263 2.38 -7.66 -5.67
CA PHE A 263 2.44 -7.40 -7.10
C PHE A 263 3.18 -6.12 -7.45
N THR A 264 3.05 -5.06 -6.65
CA THR A 264 3.70 -3.78 -6.95
C THR A 264 5.19 -3.78 -6.61
N PRO A 265 5.64 -4.18 -5.40
CA PRO A 265 7.06 -4.10 -5.04
C PRO A 265 7.93 -5.11 -5.79
N TRP A 266 7.41 -6.29 -6.14
CA TRP A 266 8.16 -7.31 -6.87
C TRP A 266 7.83 -7.31 -8.36
N GLY A 267 6.54 -7.29 -8.71
CA GLY A 267 6.06 -7.39 -10.09
C GLY A 267 5.90 -6.07 -10.83
N GLY A 268 6.11 -4.92 -10.19
CA GLY A 268 5.90 -3.60 -10.80
C GLY A 268 4.44 -3.36 -11.16
N ARG A 269 4.09 -3.54 -12.44
CA ARG A 269 2.72 -3.36 -12.95
C ARG A 269 2.09 -4.66 -13.44
N ILE A 270 2.56 -5.80 -12.94
CA ILE A 270 2.08 -7.11 -13.39
C ILE A 270 0.57 -7.30 -13.21
N TRP A 271 -0.08 -6.61 -12.25
CA TRP A 271 -1.54 -6.66 -12.13
C TRP A 271 -2.26 -6.17 -13.41
N CYS A 272 -1.69 -5.23 -14.16
CA CYS A 272 -2.26 -4.75 -15.43
C CYS A 272 -2.30 -5.82 -16.54
N LEU A 273 -1.52 -6.90 -16.41
CA LEU A 273 -1.60 -8.09 -17.26
C LEU A 273 -2.90 -8.88 -16.99
N ALA A 274 -3.23 -9.05 -15.71
CA ALA A 274 -4.34 -9.88 -15.23
C ALA A 274 -5.67 -9.12 -15.07
N CYS A 275 -5.63 -7.79 -15.04
CA CYS A 275 -6.78 -6.95 -14.74
C CYS A 275 -7.98 -7.27 -15.66
N PRO A 276 -9.12 -7.71 -15.11
CA PRO A 276 -10.30 -8.07 -15.91
C PRO A 276 -11.16 -6.85 -16.31
N LEU A 277 -10.95 -5.68 -15.70
CA LEU A 277 -11.74 -4.47 -16.00
C LEU A 277 -11.75 -4.09 -17.49
N PRO A 278 -10.62 -4.04 -18.21
CA PRO A 278 -10.64 -3.74 -19.65
C PRO A 278 -10.99 -4.96 -20.53
N ALA A 279 -11.12 -6.16 -19.97
CA ALA A 279 -11.15 -7.40 -20.74
C ALA A 279 -12.35 -7.47 -21.69
N ALA A 280 -13.55 -7.12 -21.21
CA ALA A 280 -14.76 -7.12 -22.02
C ALA A 280 -14.62 -6.21 -23.25
N GLY A 281 -14.27 -4.93 -23.02
CA GLY A 281 -14.00 -3.97 -24.09
C GLY A 281 -12.89 -4.40 -25.04
N GLU A 282 -11.79 -4.93 -24.51
CA GLU A 282 -10.64 -5.37 -25.30
C GLU A 282 -10.96 -6.59 -26.18
N PHE A 283 -11.72 -7.56 -25.67
CA PHE A 283 -12.14 -8.73 -26.45
C PHE A 283 -13.14 -8.35 -27.54
N ILE A 284 -14.05 -7.42 -27.28
CA ILE A 284 -14.97 -6.89 -28.30
C ILE A 284 -14.18 -6.09 -29.35
N GLN A 285 -13.29 -5.19 -28.94
CA GLN A 285 -12.45 -4.39 -29.85
C GLN A 285 -11.53 -5.27 -30.69
N ARG A 286 -10.94 -6.34 -30.14
CA ARG A 286 -10.13 -7.31 -30.91
C ARG A 286 -11.00 -8.24 -31.77
N GLY A 287 -12.26 -8.48 -31.38
CA GLY A 287 -13.16 -9.48 -31.97
C GLY A 287 -12.63 -10.91 -31.87
N ALA A 288 -11.59 -11.16 -31.09
CA ALA A 288 -10.98 -12.45 -30.91
C ALA A 288 -10.26 -12.49 -29.56
N ILE A 289 -10.29 -13.66 -28.93
CA ILE A 289 -9.68 -13.87 -27.60
C ILE A 289 -8.22 -14.32 -27.76
N THR A 290 -7.98 -15.39 -28.53
CA THR A 290 -6.64 -15.99 -28.70
C THR A 290 -6.02 -15.74 -30.07
N ARG A 291 -6.82 -15.80 -31.13
CA ARG A 291 -6.34 -15.61 -32.52
C ARG A 291 -6.09 -14.12 -32.81
N VAL A 292 -4.92 -13.80 -33.36
CA VAL A 292 -4.60 -12.46 -33.84
C VAL A 292 -5.30 -12.21 -35.17
N ARG A 293 -6.04 -11.10 -35.30
CA ARG A 293 -6.65 -10.71 -36.57
C ARG A 293 -5.73 -9.77 -37.33
N ILE A 294 -5.24 -10.23 -38.49
CA ILE A 294 -4.35 -9.46 -39.36
C ILE A 294 -5.21 -8.49 -40.19
N GLY A 295 -4.75 -7.24 -40.30
CA GLY A 295 -5.41 -6.18 -41.06
C GLY A 295 -4.72 -4.83 -40.83
N SER A 296 -5.19 -3.77 -41.48
CA SER A 296 -4.72 -2.41 -41.21
C SER A 296 -5.83 -1.61 -40.54
N THR A 297 -5.59 -1.12 -39.33
CA THR A 297 -6.51 -0.19 -38.63
C THR A 297 -5.69 0.92 -38.03
N MET A 298 -5.92 2.19 -38.41
CA MET A 298 -5.24 3.36 -37.81
C MET A 298 -3.71 3.25 -37.77
N GLY A 299 -3.09 2.64 -38.80
CA GLY A 299 -1.64 2.44 -38.88
C GLY A 299 -1.08 1.24 -38.08
N TYR A 300 -1.94 0.48 -37.38
CA TYR A 300 -1.61 -0.81 -36.76
C TYR A 300 -1.78 -1.96 -37.74
N ARG A 301 -1.03 -3.05 -37.54
CA ARG A 301 -1.08 -4.28 -38.36
C ARG A 301 -2.11 -5.31 -37.87
N ASN A 302 -3.05 -4.85 -37.06
CA ASN A 302 -4.15 -5.65 -36.54
C ASN A 302 -5.50 -5.04 -36.90
N LYS A 303 -6.53 -5.88 -37.02
CA LYS A 303 -7.91 -5.44 -37.22
C LYS A 303 -8.59 -5.18 -35.88
N PHE A 304 -9.05 -3.95 -35.65
CA PHE A 304 -9.82 -3.58 -34.47
C PHE A 304 -11.25 -3.16 -34.85
N PHE A 305 -12.22 -3.55 -34.03
CA PHE A 305 -13.63 -3.18 -34.10
C PHE A 305 -13.90 -1.93 -33.23
N GLY A 306 -14.87 -1.11 -33.63
CA GLY A 306 -15.23 0.14 -32.94
C GLY A 306 -14.85 1.40 -33.72
N LEU A 307 -15.11 2.57 -33.14
CA LEU A 307 -14.86 3.87 -33.76
C LEU A 307 -13.37 4.22 -33.82
N ASN A 308 -12.56 3.64 -32.94
CA ASN A 308 -11.10 3.80 -32.89
C ASN A 308 -10.62 5.27 -32.90
N LYS A 309 -11.40 6.19 -32.29
CA LYS A 309 -11.04 7.61 -32.20
C LYS A 309 -9.79 7.80 -31.34
N GLU A 310 -9.04 8.86 -31.62
CA GLU A 310 -7.94 9.26 -30.74
C GLU A 310 -8.46 9.96 -29.49
N TRP A 311 -7.78 9.76 -28.36
CA TRP A 311 -8.08 10.49 -27.14
C TRP A 311 -7.80 11.99 -27.35
N PRO A 312 -8.64 12.91 -26.86
CA PRO A 312 -8.45 14.34 -27.07
C PRO A 312 -7.10 14.83 -26.55
N GLU A 313 -6.37 15.62 -27.34
CA GLU A 313 -4.99 16.03 -27.02
C GLU A 313 -4.86 16.79 -25.70
N LYS A 314 -5.83 17.68 -25.41
CA LYS A 314 -5.88 18.45 -24.15
C LYS A 314 -5.98 17.56 -22.90
N LEU A 315 -6.49 16.33 -23.05
CA LEU A 315 -6.67 15.36 -21.98
C LEU A 315 -5.63 14.23 -22.00
N LYS A 316 -4.63 14.27 -22.90
CA LYS A 316 -3.50 13.31 -22.94
C LYS A 316 -2.48 13.61 -21.83
N ASN A 317 -2.94 13.77 -20.60
CA ASN A 317 -2.10 14.00 -19.42
C ASN A 317 -2.64 13.19 -18.22
N GLY A 318 -1.92 13.24 -17.10
CA GLY A 318 -2.28 12.48 -15.90
C GLY A 318 -3.35 13.13 -15.01
N TRP A 319 -3.89 14.31 -15.35
CA TRP A 319 -4.87 15.00 -14.51
C TRP A 319 -6.23 14.30 -14.43
N PRO A 320 -6.82 13.77 -15.52
CA PRO A 320 -8.11 13.08 -15.43
C PRO A 320 -8.05 11.86 -14.49
N ARG A 321 -7.04 10.99 -14.63
CA ARG A 321 -6.86 9.85 -13.71
C ARG A 321 -6.61 10.27 -12.26
N LEU A 322 -5.98 11.43 -12.02
CA LEU A 322 -5.78 11.95 -10.67
C LEU A 322 -7.11 12.44 -10.08
N PHE A 323 -7.92 13.15 -10.87
CA PHE A 323 -9.26 13.57 -10.48
C PHE A 323 -10.14 12.36 -10.12
N PHE A 324 -10.21 11.34 -10.98
CA PHE A 324 -10.99 10.13 -10.69
C PHE A 324 -10.42 9.33 -9.52
N PHE A 325 -9.09 9.34 -9.32
CA PHE A 325 -8.47 8.74 -8.15
C PHE A 325 -8.90 9.46 -6.86
N LEU A 326 -8.89 10.80 -6.83
CA LEU A 326 -9.37 11.56 -5.67
C LEU A 326 -10.87 11.37 -5.45
N LEU A 327 -11.69 11.38 -6.50
CA LEU A 327 -13.13 11.16 -6.41
C LEU A 327 -13.46 9.79 -5.81
N THR A 328 -12.88 8.72 -6.35
CA THR A 328 -13.09 7.36 -5.84
C THR A 328 -12.46 7.17 -4.46
N GLY A 329 -11.34 7.87 -4.19
CA GLY A 329 -10.70 7.88 -2.89
C GLY A 329 -11.53 8.60 -1.82
N THR A 330 -12.24 9.68 -2.14
CA THR A 330 -13.14 10.36 -1.20
C THR A 330 -14.33 9.46 -0.83
N LEU A 331 -14.78 8.60 -1.75
CA LEU A 331 -15.87 7.65 -1.54
C LEU A 331 -15.42 6.28 -1.00
N SER A 332 -14.13 6.09 -0.68
CA SER A 332 -13.58 4.78 -0.30
C SER A 332 -14.26 4.18 0.92
N THR A 333 -14.57 4.97 1.94
CA THR A 333 -15.26 4.49 3.15
C THR A 333 -16.62 3.91 2.80
N THR A 334 -17.36 4.58 1.91
CA THR A 334 -18.68 4.15 1.46
C THR A 334 -18.60 2.83 0.71
N PHE A 335 -17.59 2.66 -0.15
CA PHE A 335 -17.38 1.40 -0.86
C PHE A 335 -17.06 0.25 0.10
N VAL A 336 -16.16 0.46 1.06
CA VAL A 336 -15.76 -0.59 2.02
C VAL A 336 -16.90 -0.96 2.97
N ALA A 337 -17.62 0.02 3.49
CA ALA A 337 -18.65 -0.19 4.50
C ALA A 337 -19.98 -0.72 3.92
N ASN A 338 -20.27 -0.50 2.64
CA ASN A 338 -21.49 -0.98 1.98
C ASN A 338 -21.14 -1.92 0.80
N PRO A 339 -21.40 -3.24 0.92
CA PRO A 339 -21.12 -4.21 -0.14
C PRO A 339 -21.73 -3.84 -1.50
N ARG A 340 -23.00 -3.45 -1.54
CA ARG A 340 -23.67 -3.07 -2.80
C ARG A 340 -23.00 -1.87 -3.47
N ALA A 341 -22.53 -0.90 -2.69
CA ALA A 341 -21.80 0.25 -3.24
C ALA A 341 -20.49 -0.19 -3.94
N THR A 342 -19.77 -1.16 -3.37
CA THR A 342 -18.60 -1.78 -4.03
C THR A 342 -19.01 -2.48 -5.33
N GLY A 343 -20.04 -3.32 -5.31
CA GLY A 343 -20.51 -4.06 -6.48
C GLY A 343 -20.92 -3.14 -7.64
N ILE A 344 -21.70 -2.10 -7.34
CA ILE A 344 -22.12 -1.08 -8.31
C ILE A 344 -20.91 -0.31 -8.85
N ALA A 345 -19.97 0.11 -7.99
CA ALA A 345 -18.77 0.82 -8.44
C ALA A 345 -17.94 -0.02 -9.40
N ILE A 346 -17.72 -1.31 -9.11
CA ILE A 346 -17.01 -2.24 -10.01
C ILE A 346 -17.75 -2.39 -11.33
N LEU A 347 -19.07 -2.59 -11.30
CA LEU A 347 -19.89 -2.72 -12.50
C LEU A 347 -19.81 -1.47 -13.39
N VAL A 348 -19.89 -0.28 -12.79
CA VAL A 348 -19.71 1.00 -13.49
C VAL A 348 -18.33 1.09 -14.13
N LEU A 349 -17.26 0.67 -13.43
CA LEU A 349 -15.91 0.67 -14.00
C LEU A 349 -15.79 -0.28 -15.21
N ILE A 350 -16.45 -1.44 -15.18
CA ILE A 350 -16.49 -2.39 -16.32
C ILE A 350 -17.29 -1.81 -17.49
N ILE A 351 -18.43 -1.19 -17.23
CA ILE A 351 -19.27 -0.58 -18.27
C ILE A 351 -18.52 0.57 -18.94
N VAL A 352 -17.96 1.50 -18.14
CA VAL A 352 -17.21 2.65 -18.64
C VAL A 352 -15.97 2.20 -19.42
N SER A 353 -15.21 1.22 -18.91
CA SER A 353 -14.04 0.71 -19.64
C SER A 353 -14.42 0.09 -20.98
N THR A 354 -15.55 -0.62 -21.04
CA THR A 354 -16.06 -1.29 -22.24
C THR A 354 -16.54 -0.27 -23.26
N VAL A 355 -17.37 0.69 -22.86
CA VAL A 355 -17.84 1.78 -23.72
C VAL A 355 -16.67 2.56 -24.28
N MET A 356 -15.68 2.90 -23.44
CA MET A 356 -14.49 3.61 -23.90
C MET A 356 -13.66 2.82 -24.92
N ALA A 357 -13.55 1.50 -24.77
CA ALA A 357 -12.83 0.66 -25.73
C ALA A 357 -13.51 0.61 -27.10
N LEU A 358 -14.83 0.80 -27.17
CA LEU A 358 -15.58 0.88 -28.43
C LEU A 358 -15.43 2.25 -29.12
N VAL A 359 -15.28 3.33 -28.35
CA VAL A 359 -15.19 4.70 -28.87
C VAL A 359 -13.75 5.09 -29.20
N TRP A 360 -12.81 4.83 -28.31
CA TRP A 360 -11.41 5.23 -28.43
C TRP A 360 -10.48 4.04 -28.70
N LYS A 361 -9.35 4.32 -29.35
CA LYS A 361 -8.36 3.31 -29.67
C LYS A 361 -7.68 2.76 -28.41
N LEU A 362 -7.33 1.47 -28.44
CA LEU A 362 -6.52 0.77 -27.43
C LEU A 362 -7.10 0.89 -25.99
N ARG A 363 -6.29 0.65 -24.96
CA ARG A 363 -6.72 0.77 -23.54
C ARG A 363 -6.76 2.23 -23.07
N SER A 364 -7.56 3.07 -23.72
CA SER A 364 -7.68 4.50 -23.38
C SER A 364 -8.20 4.73 -21.96
N PHE A 365 -9.16 3.93 -21.48
CA PHE A 365 -9.62 3.96 -20.08
C PHE A 365 -8.47 3.74 -19.10
N CYS A 366 -7.65 2.71 -19.31
CA CYS A 366 -6.53 2.39 -18.42
C CYS A 366 -5.45 3.47 -18.45
N GLN A 367 -5.22 4.11 -19.60
CA GLN A 367 -4.20 5.16 -19.74
C GLN A 367 -4.62 6.48 -19.07
N TYR A 368 -5.87 6.91 -19.26
CA TYR A 368 -6.26 8.28 -18.93
C TYR A 368 -7.27 8.42 -17.78
N ILE A 369 -8.10 7.41 -17.48
CA ILE A 369 -9.21 7.55 -16.51
C ILE A 369 -9.07 6.64 -15.30
N CYS A 370 -8.56 5.41 -15.47
CA CYS A 370 -8.58 4.38 -14.43
C CYS A 370 -7.92 4.86 -13.12
N PRO A 371 -8.68 4.96 -12.01
CA PRO A 371 -8.16 5.48 -10.74
C PRO A 371 -7.10 4.56 -10.14
N ILE A 372 -7.28 3.24 -10.27
CA ILE A 372 -6.32 2.23 -9.81
C ILE A 372 -4.98 2.38 -10.57
N ASN A 373 -5.03 2.82 -11.83
CA ASN A 373 -3.82 3.03 -12.61
C ASN A 373 -2.97 4.20 -12.10
N THR A 374 -3.56 5.22 -11.46
CA THR A 374 -2.80 6.30 -10.80
C THR A 374 -1.87 5.73 -9.73
N PHE A 375 -2.36 4.81 -8.90
CA PHE A 375 -1.57 4.09 -7.91
C PHE A 375 -0.52 3.18 -8.56
N LEU A 376 -0.95 2.28 -9.46
CA LEU A 376 -0.08 1.26 -10.06
C LEU A 376 1.02 1.84 -10.96
N SER A 377 0.74 2.92 -11.69
CA SER A 377 1.74 3.56 -12.57
C SER A 377 2.88 4.17 -11.77
N LEU A 378 2.59 4.88 -10.68
CA LEU A 378 3.59 5.53 -9.84
C LEU A 378 4.38 4.52 -9.00
N TYR A 379 3.70 3.65 -8.26
CA TYR A 379 4.38 2.66 -7.43
C TYR A 379 4.97 1.50 -8.23
N GLY A 380 4.52 1.27 -9.46
CA GLY A 380 5.14 0.32 -10.40
C GLY A 380 6.58 0.66 -10.77
N LYS A 381 6.99 1.93 -10.61
CA LYS A 381 8.38 2.40 -10.71
C LYS A 381 9.25 1.84 -9.59
N MET A 382 8.65 1.51 -8.43
CA MET A 382 9.36 0.90 -7.30
C MET A 382 9.57 -0.59 -7.49
N GLY A 383 8.80 -1.22 -8.39
CA GLY A 383 8.88 -2.66 -8.66
C GLY A 383 10.24 -3.13 -9.17
N LYS A 384 10.62 -4.35 -8.77
CA LYS A 384 11.85 -5.04 -9.22
C LYS A 384 11.74 -5.58 -10.64
N LEU A 385 10.56 -6.04 -11.05
CA LEU A 385 10.30 -6.52 -12.40
C LEU A 385 10.06 -5.34 -13.35
N ALA A 386 10.75 -5.32 -14.49
CA ALA A 386 10.60 -4.30 -15.52
C ALA A 386 10.68 -4.91 -16.92
N LEU A 387 9.75 -4.54 -17.81
CA LEU A 387 9.80 -4.95 -19.21
C LEU A 387 10.75 -4.03 -19.97
N ARG A 388 11.78 -4.59 -20.61
CA ARG A 388 12.85 -3.84 -21.29
C ARG A 388 13.30 -4.52 -22.58
N LYS A 389 14.09 -3.78 -23.37
CA LYS A 389 14.87 -4.34 -24.48
C LYS A 389 16.08 -5.11 -23.92
N SER A 390 16.42 -6.24 -24.54
CA SER A 390 17.63 -7.01 -24.23
C SER A 390 18.86 -6.31 -24.77
N ASP A 391 18.92 -6.12 -26.10
CA ASP A 391 19.96 -5.35 -26.79
C ASP A 391 19.39 -4.06 -27.43
N PRO A 392 19.86 -2.86 -27.04
CA PRO A 392 19.44 -1.60 -27.66
C PRO A 392 19.68 -1.53 -29.17
N GLN A 393 20.79 -2.12 -29.68
CA GLN A 393 21.14 -2.01 -31.10
C GLN A 393 20.19 -2.82 -31.99
N THR A 394 19.85 -4.03 -31.57
CA THR A 394 18.85 -4.87 -32.25
C THR A 394 17.48 -4.18 -32.30
N CYS A 395 17.06 -3.51 -31.22
CA CYS A 395 15.82 -2.72 -31.22
C CYS A 395 15.87 -1.55 -32.21
N ALA A 396 16.99 -0.82 -32.28
CA ALA A 396 17.16 0.31 -33.20
C ALA A 396 17.08 -0.09 -34.68
N LYS A 397 17.49 -1.31 -35.04
CA LYS A 397 17.39 -1.85 -36.41
C LYS A 397 15.96 -2.22 -36.82
N CYS A 398 15.01 -2.31 -35.88
CA CYS A 398 13.63 -2.74 -36.14
C CYS A 398 12.77 -1.62 -36.76
N LYS A 399 12.93 -1.36 -38.07
CA LYS A 399 12.09 -0.42 -38.85
C LYS A 399 10.57 -0.65 -38.77
N PRO A 400 10.03 -1.89 -38.79
CA PRO A 400 8.57 -2.09 -38.75
C PRO A 400 7.95 -1.88 -37.35
N VAL A 401 8.75 -1.75 -36.30
CA VAL A 401 8.34 -1.52 -34.90
C VAL A 401 7.22 -2.47 -34.45
N PHE A 402 7.44 -3.78 -34.63
CA PHE A 402 6.42 -4.82 -34.36
C PHE A 402 5.85 -4.78 -32.94
N CYS A 403 6.65 -4.37 -31.94
CA CYS A 403 6.19 -4.29 -30.56
C CYS A 403 5.07 -3.25 -30.35
N GLN A 404 5.08 -2.15 -31.11
CA GLN A 404 4.08 -1.10 -31.05
C GLN A 404 2.94 -1.35 -32.04
N LYS A 405 3.28 -1.73 -33.28
CA LYS A 405 2.31 -1.85 -34.39
C LYS A 405 1.63 -3.22 -34.50
N GLY A 406 2.13 -4.24 -33.80
CA GLY A 406 1.66 -5.62 -33.86
C GLY A 406 2.28 -6.42 -35.00
N SER A 407 2.07 -7.74 -34.97
CA SER A 407 2.51 -8.67 -36.02
C SER A 407 1.52 -9.83 -36.18
N ASN A 408 1.87 -10.86 -36.96
CA ASN A 408 1.10 -12.09 -37.04
C ASN A 408 1.19 -12.94 -35.75
N GLY A 409 2.21 -12.74 -34.92
CA GLY A 409 2.43 -13.48 -33.67
C GLY A 409 1.73 -12.89 -32.44
N GLY A 410 1.48 -11.58 -32.44
CA GLY A 410 0.90 -10.86 -31.30
C GLY A 410 0.19 -9.57 -31.70
N TRP A 411 -0.61 -9.04 -30.77
CA TRP A 411 -1.32 -7.79 -30.98
C TRP A 411 -0.39 -6.57 -30.85
N ALA A 412 -0.82 -5.44 -31.39
CA ALA A 412 -0.23 -4.14 -31.12
C ALA A 412 -0.24 -3.85 -29.61
N CYS A 413 0.73 -3.05 -29.14
CA CYS A 413 0.80 -2.69 -27.73
C CYS A 413 -0.52 -2.01 -27.29
N PRO A 414 -1.26 -2.55 -26.31
CA PRO A 414 -2.51 -1.96 -25.82
C PRO A 414 -2.33 -0.58 -25.17
N TYR A 415 -1.08 -0.19 -24.89
CA TYR A 415 -0.71 1.13 -24.37
C TYR A 415 -0.05 2.01 -25.45
N GLY A 416 0.08 1.53 -26.69
CA GLY A 416 0.65 2.30 -27.81
C GLY A 416 2.15 2.55 -27.71
N LEU A 417 2.87 1.82 -26.83
CA LEU A 417 4.29 2.06 -26.53
C LEU A 417 5.23 1.29 -27.46
N ASN A 418 6.37 1.91 -27.75
CA ASN A 418 7.51 1.29 -28.41
C ASN A 418 8.55 0.87 -27.37
N VAL A 419 8.92 -0.42 -27.32
CA VAL A 419 9.89 -0.95 -26.35
C VAL A 419 11.27 -0.28 -26.45
N ASN A 420 11.64 0.27 -27.62
CA ASN A 420 12.89 1.00 -27.74
C ASN A 420 12.91 2.30 -26.90
N GLU A 421 11.75 2.92 -26.71
CA GLU A 421 11.56 4.20 -26.00
C GLU A 421 11.18 4.01 -24.52
N ILE A 422 10.87 2.78 -24.09
CA ILE A 422 10.51 2.49 -22.70
C ILE A 422 11.76 2.50 -21.82
N ASP A 423 11.82 3.48 -20.94
CA ASP A 423 12.83 3.66 -19.90
C ASP A 423 12.26 3.46 -18.48
N THR A 424 10.95 3.61 -18.31
CA THR A 424 10.24 3.53 -17.04
C THR A 424 9.06 2.58 -17.07
N ASN A 425 8.70 2.03 -15.91
CA ASN A 425 7.49 1.21 -15.74
C ASN A 425 6.20 2.05 -15.73
N PHE A 426 6.31 3.38 -15.67
CA PHE A 426 5.17 4.27 -15.48
C PHE A 426 4.11 4.16 -16.57
N ASP A 427 4.52 4.05 -17.83
CA ASP A 427 3.60 3.95 -18.96
C ASP A 427 3.30 2.48 -19.31
N CYS A 428 4.26 1.56 -19.15
CA CYS A 428 4.13 0.15 -19.52
C CYS A 428 3.22 -0.67 -18.58
N GLY A 429 2.05 -1.11 -19.06
CA GLY A 429 1.15 -2.01 -18.33
C GLY A 429 1.50 -3.50 -18.37
N MET A 430 2.72 -3.87 -18.80
CA MET A 430 3.25 -5.25 -18.77
C MET A 430 2.34 -6.34 -19.38
N CYS A 431 1.56 -5.99 -20.41
CA CYS A 431 0.63 -6.92 -21.07
C CYS A 431 1.28 -8.07 -21.88
N THR A 432 2.60 -8.07 -22.04
CA THR A 432 3.41 -9.07 -22.77
C THR A 432 3.17 -9.23 -24.28
N GLU A 433 2.23 -8.52 -24.89
CA GLU A 433 2.00 -8.59 -26.35
C GLU A 433 3.25 -8.21 -27.17
N CYS A 434 4.09 -7.30 -26.68
CA CYS A 434 5.36 -6.96 -27.34
C CYS A 434 6.37 -8.13 -27.39
N ILE A 435 6.32 -9.07 -26.44
CA ILE A 435 7.16 -10.29 -26.46
C ILE A 435 6.66 -11.26 -27.55
N ARG A 436 5.34 -11.32 -27.74
CA ARG A 436 4.70 -12.12 -28.81
C ARG A 436 4.92 -11.52 -30.19
N SER A 437 4.86 -10.20 -30.30
CA SER A 437 4.97 -9.49 -31.58
C SER A 437 6.41 -9.35 -32.08
N CYS A 438 7.42 -9.43 -31.21
CA CYS A 438 8.83 -9.21 -31.57
C CYS A 438 9.44 -10.40 -32.33
N HIS A 439 9.69 -10.22 -33.64
CA HIS A 439 10.39 -11.20 -34.48
C HIS A 439 11.88 -11.37 -34.14
N TYR A 440 12.53 -10.33 -33.62
CA TYR A 440 13.95 -10.38 -33.20
C TYR A 440 14.14 -11.03 -31.82
N ASN A 441 13.06 -11.40 -31.13
CA ASN A 441 13.09 -11.98 -29.78
C ASN A 441 13.89 -11.15 -28.75
N ASN A 442 13.87 -9.83 -28.91
CA ASN A 442 14.72 -8.88 -28.17
C ASN A 442 14.00 -8.18 -27.00
N VAL A 443 12.78 -8.59 -26.68
CA VAL A 443 12.01 -8.05 -25.56
C VAL A 443 12.10 -9.00 -24.37
N THR A 444 12.40 -8.48 -23.19
CA THR A 444 12.64 -9.27 -21.99
C THR A 444 12.09 -8.63 -20.72
N PHE A 445 12.09 -9.42 -19.64
CA PHE A 445 11.88 -8.93 -18.28
C PHE A 445 13.21 -8.85 -17.55
N LYS A 446 13.57 -7.66 -17.08
CA LYS A 446 14.75 -7.42 -16.25
C LYS A 446 14.35 -7.37 -14.78
N TRP A 447 15.08 -8.10 -13.93
CA TRP A 447 14.98 -8.04 -12.47
C TRP A 447 16.02 -7.06 -11.93
N ARG A 448 15.55 -5.94 -11.38
CA ARG A 448 16.39 -4.84 -10.90
C ARG A 448 16.21 -4.58 -9.42
N ASN A 449 16.91 -3.57 -8.91
CA ASN A 449 16.75 -3.12 -7.54
C ASN A 449 15.39 -2.46 -7.31
N PHE A 450 14.87 -2.67 -6.11
CA PHE A 450 13.65 -1.99 -5.67
C PHE A 450 13.86 -0.47 -5.70
N GLY A 451 12.89 0.28 -6.21
CA GLY A 451 12.90 1.74 -6.17
C GLY A 451 13.92 2.46 -7.05
N SER A 452 14.48 1.81 -8.09
CA SER A 452 15.56 2.41 -8.89
C SER A 452 15.10 3.53 -9.85
N GLU A 453 13.83 3.57 -10.26
CA GLU A 453 13.32 4.61 -11.15
C GLU A 453 12.90 5.88 -10.40
N THR A 454 13.76 6.89 -10.41
CA THR A 454 13.53 8.18 -9.73
C THR A 454 12.99 9.29 -10.64
N GLN A 455 12.89 9.07 -11.94
CA GLN A 455 12.53 10.12 -12.90
C GLN A 455 11.06 10.56 -12.81
N ILE A 456 10.79 11.87 -12.85
CA ILE A 456 9.43 12.44 -12.90
C ILE A 456 9.33 13.34 -14.14
N ARG A 457 8.60 12.88 -15.15
CA ARG A 457 8.55 13.52 -16.49
C ARG A 457 7.79 14.84 -16.46
N ASP A 458 6.57 14.80 -15.93
CA ASP A 458 5.60 15.87 -16.06
C ASP A 458 4.98 16.31 -14.71
N THR A 459 4.26 17.43 -14.75
CA THR A 459 3.63 18.03 -13.56
C THR A 459 2.52 17.15 -13.00
N SER A 460 1.72 16.53 -13.87
CA SER A 460 0.62 15.66 -13.43
C SER A 460 1.15 14.43 -12.68
N MET A 461 2.32 13.92 -13.06
CA MET A 461 3.01 12.84 -12.36
C MET A 461 3.51 13.29 -10.97
N ALA A 462 4.09 14.49 -10.86
CA ALA A 462 4.52 15.03 -9.57
C ALA A 462 3.33 15.25 -8.62
N TRP A 463 2.23 15.83 -9.12
CA TRP A 463 1.00 16.02 -8.35
C TRP A 463 0.36 14.71 -7.93
N ALA A 464 0.35 13.70 -8.80
CA ALA A 464 -0.16 12.39 -8.44
C ALA A 464 0.70 11.70 -7.36
N SER A 465 2.04 11.86 -7.38
CA SER A 465 2.92 11.37 -6.32
C SER A 465 2.60 12.02 -4.97
N MET A 466 2.45 13.35 -4.97
CA MET A 466 2.09 14.14 -3.80
C MET A 466 0.69 13.78 -3.28
N ALA A 467 -0.30 13.67 -4.15
CA ALA A 467 -1.66 13.31 -3.79
C ALA A 467 -1.77 11.89 -3.22
N LEU A 468 -1.06 10.90 -3.79
CA LEU A 468 -1.00 9.54 -3.23
C LEU A 468 -0.40 9.53 -1.82
N PHE A 469 0.62 10.35 -1.59
CA PHE A 469 1.22 10.52 -0.28
C PHE A 469 0.24 11.15 0.72
N VAL A 470 -0.48 12.20 0.32
CA VAL A 470 -1.50 12.84 1.18
C VAL A 470 -2.66 11.88 1.49
N VAL A 471 -3.15 11.14 0.49
CA VAL A 471 -4.26 10.19 0.68
C VAL A 471 -3.89 9.10 1.67
N VAL A 472 -2.68 8.55 1.61
CA VAL A 472 -2.28 7.52 2.58
C VAL A 472 -2.17 8.08 4.00
N CYS A 473 -1.66 9.31 4.15
CA CYS A 473 -1.66 9.99 5.45
C CYS A 473 -3.08 10.17 6.00
N ALA A 474 -4.00 10.65 5.17
CA ALA A 474 -5.39 10.85 5.55
C ALA A 474 -6.07 9.52 5.93
N TYR A 475 -5.85 8.45 5.16
CA TYR A 475 -6.44 7.14 5.41
C TYR A 475 -5.90 6.48 6.68
N THR A 476 -4.60 6.60 6.95
CA THR A 476 -4.03 6.11 8.20
C THR A 476 -4.70 6.79 9.40
N ILE A 477 -4.85 8.11 9.38
CA ILE A 477 -5.51 8.87 10.46
C ILE A 477 -6.99 8.45 10.59
N LEU A 478 -7.69 8.33 9.47
CA LEU A 478 -9.13 8.15 9.43
C LEU A 478 -9.58 6.73 9.77
N TYR A 479 -8.88 5.71 9.27
CA TYR A 479 -9.24 4.30 9.46
C TYR A 479 -8.50 3.61 10.59
N LEU A 480 -7.27 4.05 10.91
CA LEU A 480 -6.45 3.46 11.97
C LEU A 480 -6.37 4.35 13.21
N GLY A 481 -6.88 5.58 13.16
CA GLY A 481 -6.99 6.46 14.33
C GLY A 481 -8.09 5.99 15.28
N HIS A 482 -7.86 6.18 16.58
CA HIS A 482 -8.85 5.83 17.61
C HIS A 482 -9.94 6.90 17.79
N TRP A 483 -9.80 8.06 17.13
CA TRP A 483 -10.67 9.23 17.30
C TRP A 483 -12.01 9.08 16.56
N ALA A 484 -13.08 8.86 17.33
CA ALA A 484 -14.44 8.79 16.80
C ALA A 484 -14.90 10.07 16.06
N PRO A 485 -14.59 11.30 16.52
CA PRO A 485 -15.01 12.51 15.81
C PRO A 485 -14.46 12.62 14.39
N ILE A 486 -13.27 12.07 14.13
CA ILE A 486 -12.68 12.08 12.79
C ILE A 486 -13.44 11.14 11.86
N ARG A 487 -13.91 9.99 12.36
CA ARG A 487 -14.72 9.04 11.57
C ARG A 487 -16.07 9.62 11.16
N ASP A 488 -16.65 10.51 11.97
CA ASP A 488 -17.93 11.15 11.65
C ASP A 488 -17.90 12.01 10.39
N TYR A 489 -16.73 12.49 9.99
CA TYR A 489 -16.54 13.24 8.74
C TYR A 489 -16.76 12.41 7.48
N VAL A 490 -16.65 11.08 7.55
CA VAL A 490 -16.90 10.18 6.42
C VAL A 490 -18.13 9.31 6.60
N ASN A 491 -18.89 9.54 7.68
CA ASN A 491 -20.07 8.75 7.99
C ASN A 491 -21.32 9.29 7.29
N ILE A 492 -21.37 9.10 5.97
CA ILE A 492 -22.56 9.38 5.16
C ILE A 492 -23.56 8.21 5.12
N LEU A 493 -23.14 7.02 5.55
CA LEU A 493 -23.94 5.80 5.45
C LEU A 493 -24.94 5.64 6.61
N ASP A 494 -24.51 5.95 7.83
CA ASP A 494 -25.34 5.75 9.03
C ASP A 494 -25.84 7.09 9.59
N LYS A 495 -24.95 8.09 9.71
CA LYS A 495 -25.32 9.42 10.23
C LYS A 495 -25.83 10.41 9.18
N ALA A 496 -25.73 10.07 7.88
CA ALA A 496 -26.08 10.95 6.77
C ALA A 496 -25.43 12.36 6.86
N ASN A 497 -24.20 12.44 7.38
CA ASN A 497 -23.50 13.70 7.63
C ASN A 497 -22.90 14.33 6.35
N TYR A 498 -23.73 14.67 5.37
CA TYR A 498 -23.27 15.23 4.09
C TYR A 498 -22.48 16.54 4.24
N GLY A 499 -22.81 17.36 5.24
CA GLY A 499 -22.07 18.59 5.55
C GLY A 499 -20.63 18.35 6.00
N LEU A 500 -20.43 17.43 6.95
CA LEU A 500 -19.08 17.06 7.39
C LEU A 500 -18.31 16.34 6.27
N PHE A 501 -18.99 15.55 5.45
CA PHE A 501 -18.39 14.91 4.28
C PHE A 501 -17.93 15.91 3.21
N ALA A 502 -18.67 17.00 3.00
CA ALA A 502 -18.23 18.09 2.14
C ALA A 502 -16.95 18.75 2.68
N ILE A 503 -16.87 18.99 4.00
CA ILE A 503 -15.67 19.52 4.66
C ILE A 503 -14.49 18.55 4.46
N TYR A 504 -14.68 17.25 4.70
CA TYR A 504 -13.67 16.22 4.45
C TYR A 504 -13.18 16.26 3.00
N THR A 505 -14.09 16.36 2.04
CA THR A 505 -13.76 16.43 0.62
C THR A 505 -12.88 17.64 0.32
N VAL A 506 -13.29 18.82 0.77
CA VAL A 506 -12.54 20.07 0.58
C VAL A 506 -11.16 19.98 1.23
N VAL A 507 -11.07 19.49 2.47
CA VAL A 507 -9.81 19.35 3.21
C VAL A 507 -8.88 18.37 2.51
N LEU A 508 -9.38 17.20 2.10
CA LEU A 508 -8.57 16.19 1.42
C LEU A 508 -8.04 16.71 0.08
N TRP A 509 -8.91 17.33 -0.72
CA TRP A 509 -8.56 17.82 -2.05
C TRP A 509 -7.65 19.05 -1.98
N SER A 510 -7.92 20.01 -1.09
CA SER A 510 -7.03 21.16 -0.88
C SER A 510 -5.67 20.71 -0.33
N SER A 511 -5.63 19.71 0.56
CA SER A 511 -4.39 19.13 1.06
C SER A 511 -3.56 18.49 -0.06
N ALA A 512 -4.20 17.68 -0.92
CA ALA A 512 -3.53 16.94 -1.98
C ALA A 512 -3.08 17.81 -3.16
N LEU A 513 -3.89 18.79 -3.57
CA LEU A 513 -3.66 19.57 -4.79
C LEU A 513 -3.02 20.93 -4.57
N LEU A 514 -3.13 21.49 -3.36
CA LEU A 514 -2.66 22.86 -3.06
C LEU A 514 -1.68 22.89 -1.88
N PHE A 515 -2.10 22.55 -0.66
CA PHE A 515 -1.29 22.74 0.55
C PHE A 515 0.01 21.93 0.51
N PHE A 516 -0.06 20.63 0.23
CA PHE A 516 1.13 19.79 0.21
C PHE A 516 2.09 20.15 -0.95
N PRO A 517 1.61 20.44 -2.19
CA PRO A 517 2.47 21.03 -3.22
C PRO A 517 3.13 22.35 -2.81
N ILE A 518 2.44 23.24 -2.07
CA ILE A 518 3.04 24.47 -1.53
C ILE A 518 4.16 24.15 -0.53
N VAL A 519 3.96 23.19 0.38
CA VAL A 519 5.00 22.73 1.31
C VAL A 519 6.21 22.20 0.53
N MET A 520 5.97 21.37 -0.49
CA MET A 520 7.02 20.84 -1.36
C MET A 520 7.73 21.94 -2.17
N LEU A 521 7.03 22.99 -2.60
CA LEU A 521 7.63 24.16 -3.24
C LEU A 521 8.54 24.91 -2.26
N GLY A 522 8.09 25.11 -1.01
CA GLY A 522 8.89 25.71 0.06
C GLY A 522 10.17 24.91 0.35
N ILE A 523 10.06 23.59 0.49
CA ILE A 523 11.22 22.69 0.66
C ILE A 523 12.17 22.80 -0.53
N SER A 524 11.63 22.80 -1.75
CA SER A 524 12.44 22.91 -2.98
C SER A 524 13.16 24.27 -3.09
N ALA A 525 12.49 25.35 -2.70
CA ALA A 525 13.07 26.69 -2.66
C ALA A 525 14.20 26.78 -1.61
N LEU A 526 13.99 26.16 -0.44
CA LEU A 526 15.00 26.07 0.60
C LEU A 526 16.21 25.25 0.14
N SER A 527 15.98 24.08 -0.47
CA SER A 527 17.04 23.26 -1.08
C SER A 527 17.82 24.04 -2.13
N LYS A 528 17.14 24.79 -3.00
CA LYS A 528 17.78 25.66 -4.00
C LYS A 528 18.65 26.73 -3.34
N LYS A 529 18.13 27.42 -2.33
CA LYS A 529 18.82 28.52 -1.64
C LYS A 529 20.07 28.04 -0.91
N ILE A 530 19.98 26.94 -0.16
CA ILE A 530 21.10 26.41 0.63
C ILE A 530 22.20 25.82 -0.28
N ALA A 531 21.83 25.15 -1.37
CA ALA A 531 22.80 24.53 -2.28
C ALA A 531 23.24 25.39 -3.47
N ALA A 532 22.69 26.60 -3.61
CA ALA A 532 22.91 27.48 -4.76
C ALA A 532 22.73 26.75 -6.10
N ILE A 533 21.64 25.98 -6.22
CA ILE A 533 21.34 25.17 -7.42
C ILE A 533 20.90 26.12 -8.55
N PRO A 534 21.51 26.08 -9.75
CA PRO A 534 21.16 26.97 -10.86
C PRO A 534 19.82 26.63 -11.55
N GLU A 535 19.10 25.63 -11.08
CA GLU A 535 17.84 25.13 -11.65
C GLU A 535 16.60 25.90 -11.18
N ASN A 536 15.49 25.78 -11.92
CA ASN A 536 14.20 26.31 -11.49
C ASN A 536 13.68 25.53 -10.26
N THR A 537 13.15 26.23 -9.25
CA THR A 537 12.52 25.65 -8.06
C THR A 537 11.46 24.60 -8.42
N PHE A 538 10.69 24.83 -9.48
CA PHE A 538 9.66 23.90 -9.93
C PHE A 538 10.24 22.60 -10.51
N HIS A 539 11.38 22.67 -11.18
CA HIS A 539 12.10 21.50 -11.66
C HIS A 539 12.64 20.66 -10.49
N ILE A 540 13.16 21.34 -9.45
CA ILE A 540 13.59 20.72 -8.20
C ILE A 540 12.40 20.04 -7.52
N LEU A 541 11.23 20.69 -7.42
CA LEU A 541 10.02 20.08 -6.85
C LEU A 541 9.63 18.78 -7.54
N LYS A 542 9.55 18.80 -8.89
CA LYS A 542 9.20 17.59 -9.65
C LYS A 542 10.14 16.45 -9.30
N SER A 543 11.43 16.74 -9.25
CA SER A 543 12.46 15.75 -8.95
C SER A 543 12.37 15.24 -7.50
N LEU A 544 12.21 16.13 -6.52
CA LEU A 544 12.06 15.78 -5.10
C LEU A 544 10.78 14.97 -4.82
N SER A 545 9.73 15.14 -5.61
CA SER A 545 8.50 14.35 -5.47
C SER A 545 8.71 12.85 -5.68
N ALA A 546 9.80 12.44 -6.35
CA ALA A 546 10.18 11.03 -6.49
C ALA A 546 10.64 10.40 -5.17
N ALA A 547 11.21 11.20 -4.27
CA ALA A 547 11.68 10.73 -2.97
C ALA A 547 10.53 10.37 -2.02
N LEU A 548 9.30 10.82 -2.29
CA LEU A 548 8.10 10.46 -1.53
C LEU A 548 7.61 9.03 -1.84
N LEU A 549 7.93 8.50 -3.02
CA LEU A 549 7.35 7.24 -3.50
C LEU A 549 7.67 6.04 -2.60
N PRO A 550 8.92 5.79 -2.18
CA PRO A 550 9.21 4.64 -1.33
C PRO A 550 8.50 4.75 0.02
N LEU A 551 8.60 5.90 0.70
CA LEU A 551 7.95 6.10 2.00
C LEU A 551 6.44 5.96 1.88
N GLY A 552 5.82 6.59 0.87
CA GLY A 552 4.38 6.46 0.62
C GLY A 552 3.95 5.00 0.41
N LEU A 553 4.68 4.22 -0.39
CA LEU A 553 4.37 2.80 -0.61
C LEU A 553 4.45 1.97 0.67
N PHE A 554 5.43 2.24 1.52
CA PHE A 554 5.60 1.54 2.79
C PHE A 554 4.59 1.98 3.86
N ILE A 555 4.11 3.23 3.84
CA ILE A 555 2.97 3.65 4.68
C ILE A 555 1.70 2.94 4.19
N TRP A 556 1.49 2.82 2.87
CA TRP A 556 0.39 2.02 2.32
C TRP A 556 0.48 0.56 2.78
N LEU A 557 1.69 -0.02 2.76
CA LEU A 557 1.95 -1.36 3.28
C LEU A 557 1.59 -1.48 4.77
N ALA A 558 2.01 -0.52 5.61
CA ALA A 558 1.66 -0.48 7.02
C ALA A 558 0.13 -0.41 7.25
N PHE A 559 -0.57 0.36 6.42
CA PHE A 559 -2.02 0.49 6.45
C PHE A 559 -2.73 -0.85 6.16
N ILE A 560 -2.35 -1.55 5.09
CA ILE A 560 -3.04 -2.79 4.69
C ILE A 560 -2.68 -4.01 5.55
N ILE A 561 -1.51 -4.02 6.20
CA ILE A 561 -1.13 -5.13 7.10
C ILE A 561 -2.16 -5.24 8.23
N GLN A 562 -2.57 -4.12 8.83
CA GLN A 562 -3.62 -4.11 9.85
C GLN A 562 -4.94 -4.63 9.27
N MET A 563 -5.32 -4.19 8.06
CA MET A 563 -6.59 -4.59 7.42
C MET A 563 -6.67 -6.10 7.21
N LEU A 564 -5.62 -6.74 6.68
CA LEU A 564 -5.62 -8.19 6.47
C LEU A 564 -5.53 -8.96 7.79
N PHE A 565 -4.61 -8.59 8.68
CA PHE A 565 -4.32 -9.38 9.88
C PHE A 565 -5.51 -9.35 10.87
N THR A 566 -6.26 -8.25 10.90
CA THR A 566 -7.47 -8.15 11.73
C THR A 566 -8.62 -9.00 11.18
N ASN A 567 -8.72 -9.12 9.85
CA ASN A 567 -9.88 -9.70 9.17
C ASN A 567 -9.63 -11.09 8.56
N ILE A 568 -8.51 -11.75 8.86
CA ILE A 568 -8.16 -13.02 8.21
C ILE A 568 -9.19 -14.12 8.46
N SER A 569 -9.76 -14.17 9.67
CA SER A 569 -10.80 -15.13 10.04
C SER A 569 -12.10 -14.83 9.30
N PHE A 570 -12.45 -13.55 9.13
CA PHE A 570 -13.56 -13.14 8.28
C PHE A 570 -13.39 -13.55 6.82
N VAL A 571 -12.17 -13.53 6.28
CA VAL A 571 -11.88 -14.07 4.93
C VAL A 571 -12.22 -15.56 4.88
N GLY A 572 -11.76 -16.36 5.85
CA GLY A 572 -12.05 -17.79 5.91
C GLY A 572 -13.53 -18.11 6.10
N GLN A 573 -14.19 -17.40 7.01
CA GLN A 573 -15.62 -17.51 7.26
C GLN A 573 -16.45 -17.18 6.00
N SER A 574 -16.12 -16.07 5.33
CA SER A 574 -16.83 -15.64 4.12
C SER A 574 -16.54 -16.55 2.93
N LEU A 575 -15.39 -17.23 2.88
CA LEU A 575 -15.11 -18.25 1.86
C LEU A 575 -15.95 -19.52 2.09
N SER A 576 -16.23 -19.87 3.35
CA SER A 576 -17.08 -21.01 3.70
C SER A 576 -18.57 -20.72 3.50
N ASP A 577 -19.00 -19.47 3.70
CA ASP A 577 -20.37 -19.00 3.42
C ASP A 577 -20.37 -17.73 2.52
N PRO A 578 -20.11 -17.88 1.20
CA PRO A 578 -19.95 -16.75 0.26
C PRO A 578 -21.11 -15.76 0.19
N PHE A 579 -22.33 -16.26 0.29
CA PHE A 579 -23.54 -15.45 0.23
C PHE A 579 -24.12 -15.13 1.61
N GLY A 580 -23.67 -15.82 2.66
CA GLY A 580 -24.27 -15.75 3.98
C GLY A 580 -25.65 -16.39 4.05
N TRP A 581 -25.87 -17.45 3.27
CA TRP A 581 -27.13 -18.20 3.24
C TRP A 581 -27.13 -19.38 4.21
N GLY A 582 -26.11 -19.48 5.07
CA GLY A 582 -25.93 -20.59 6.01
C GLY A 582 -25.12 -21.75 5.43
N TRP A 583 -24.33 -21.50 4.36
CA TRP A 583 -23.45 -22.52 3.81
C TRP A 583 -22.25 -22.78 4.73
N ASN A 584 -21.57 -23.91 4.52
CA ASN A 584 -20.32 -24.21 5.21
C ASN A 584 -19.36 -25.03 4.34
N LEU A 585 -19.00 -24.49 3.17
CA LEU A 585 -18.23 -25.20 2.14
C LEU A 585 -16.86 -25.70 2.61
N LEU A 586 -16.24 -24.99 3.56
CA LEU A 586 -14.89 -25.27 4.06
C LEU A 586 -14.87 -25.67 5.54
N GLY A 587 -16.02 -25.79 6.20
CA GLY A 587 -16.09 -26.02 7.64
C GLY A 587 -15.78 -24.79 8.51
N LEU A 588 -15.52 -23.61 7.92
CA LEU A 588 -15.03 -22.43 8.64
C LEU A 588 -16.12 -21.39 8.99
N ALA A 589 -17.38 -21.58 8.57
CA ALA A 589 -18.41 -20.53 8.65
C ALA A 589 -18.71 -20.07 10.08
N GLY A 590 -18.65 -21.01 11.04
CA GLY A 590 -18.89 -20.80 12.48
C GLY A 590 -17.62 -20.68 13.33
N THR A 591 -16.44 -20.53 12.70
CA THR A 591 -15.20 -20.32 13.47
C THR A 591 -15.24 -18.96 14.18
N PRO A 592 -14.64 -18.83 15.38
CA PRO A 592 -14.62 -17.57 16.09
C PRO A 592 -13.77 -16.51 15.37
N TRP A 593 -14.08 -15.24 15.59
CA TRP A 593 -13.26 -14.16 15.07
C TRP A 593 -11.95 -14.08 15.87
N VAL A 594 -10.85 -14.32 15.16
CA VAL A 594 -9.48 -14.26 15.69
C VAL A 594 -8.62 -13.44 14.73
N GLN A 595 -7.86 -12.49 15.27
CA GLN A 595 -6.86 -11.69 14.59
C GLN A 595 -5.55 -12.48 14.46
N LEU A 596 -4.89 -12.36 13.31
CA LEU A 596 -3.57 -12.92 13.06
C LEU A 596 -2.51 -12.05 13.73
N LEU A 597 -1.74 -12.61 14.66
CA LEU A 597 -0.57 -11.95 15.27
C LEU A 597 -0.82 -10.48 15.73
N PRO A 598 -1.92 -10.16 16.46
CA PRO A 598 -2.29 -8.79 16.81
C PRO A 598 -1.15 -8.02 17.51
N ARG A 599 -0.42 -8.71 18.41
CA ARG A 599 0.77 -8.22 19.13
C ARG A 599 1.84 -7.61 18.22
N PHE A 600 2.04 -8.16 17.02
CA PHE A 600 3.14 -7.77 16.13
C PHE A 600 2.73 -6.78 15.04
N ILE A 601 1.44 -6.43 14.92
CA ILE A 601 1.00 -5.48 13.88
C ILE A 601 1.71 -4.12 14.01
N PRO A 602 1.78 -3.48 15.20
CA PRO A 602 2.51 -2.23 15.37
C PRO A 602 4.00 -2.32 14.98
N TRP A 603 4.65 -3.45 15.30
CA TRP A 603 6.04 -3.72 14.91
C TRP A 603 6.22 -3.75 13.39
N MET A 604 5.35 -4.49 12.68
CA MET A 604 5.39 -4.55 11.23
C MET A 604 5.15 -3.17 10.58
N GLN A 605 4.27 -2.36 11.17
CA GLN A 605 4.00 -1.00 10.70
C GLN A 605 5.22 -0.07 10.89
N VAL A 606 5.86 -0.09 12.06
CA VAL A 606 7.08 0.69 12.32
C VAL A 606 8.23 0.24 11.40
N LEU A 607 8.42 -1.06 11.22
CA LEU A 607 9.44 -1.61 10.30
C LEU A 607 9.19 -1.19 8.85
N ALA A 608 7.93 -1.15 8.41
CA ALA A 608 7.56 -0.66 7.10
C ALA A 608 7.97 0.82 6.94
N VAL A 609 7.62 1.70 7.88
CA VAL A 609 8.01 3.12 7.86
C VAL A 609 9.52 3.31 7.81
N LEU A 610 10.27 2.58 8.64
CA LEU A 610 11.74 2.61 8.65
C LEU A 610 12.33 2.18 7.30
N THR A 611 11.78 1.12 6.70
CA THR A 611 12.21 0.64 5.37
C THR A 611 11.89 1.67 4.29
N GLY A 612 10.70 2.28 4.34
CA GLY A 612 10.29 3.36 3.46
C GLY A 612 11.21 4.58 3.55
N PHE A 613 11.61 4.95 4.77
CA PHE A 613 12.57 6.03 5.01
C PHE A 613 13.94 5.70 4.39
N ILE A 614 14.47 4.49 4.59
CA ILE A 614 15.76 4.07 4.03
C ILE A 614 15.78 4.22 2.50
N TYR A 615 14.77 3.71 1.81
CA TYR A 615 14.69 3.79 0.35
C TYR A 615 14.41 5.22 -0.15
N SER A 616 13.63 6.00 0.58
CA SER A 616 13.35 7.41 0.24
C SER A 616 14.60 8.27 0.37
N PHE A 617 15.38 8.07 1.44
CA PHE A 617 16.65 8.76 1.64
C PHE A 617 17.66 8.41 0.55
N ARG A 618 17.74 7.13 0.16
CA ARG A 618 18.56 6.70 -0.99
C ARG A 618 18.12 7.39 -2.28
N ASN A 619 16.83 7.37 -2.59
CA ASN A 619 16.31 7.95 -3.83
C ASN A 619 16.49 9.48 -3.86
N LEU A 620 16.32 10.15 -2.72
CA LEU A 620 16.61 11.58 -2.55
C LEU A 620 18.05 11.92 -2.93
N ARG A 621 19.01 11.09 -2.47
CA ARG A 621 20.41 11.25 -2.84
C ARG A 621 20.63 11.13 -4.35
N HIS A 622 20.11 10.09 -5.00
CA HIS A 622 20.26 9.90 -6.44
C HIS A 622 19.68 11.07 -7.23
N VAL A 623 18.50 11.55 -6.82
CA VAL A 623 17.84 12.71 -7.43
C VAL A 623 18.73 13.95 -7.38
N LEU A 624 19.26 14.30 -6.21
CA LEU A 624 20.05 15.53 -6.05
C LEU A 624 21.42 15.43 -6.71
N GLN A 625 22.04 14.25 -6.70
CA GLN A 625 23.29 14.01 -7.43
C GLN A 625 23.12 14.20 -8.94
N ASN A 626 21.98 13.77 -9.50
CA ASN A 626 21.66 13.98 -10.91
C ASN A 626 21.43 15.45 -11.26
N ILE A 627 20.92 16.26 -10.32
CA ILE A 627 20.66 17.69 -10.54
C ILE A 627 21.93 18.52 -10.48
N THR A 628 22.74 18.38 -9.41
CA THR A 628 23.81 19.37 -9.16
C THR A 628 25.17 18.96 -9.71
N GLN A 629 25.40 17.68 -10.06
CA GLN A 629 26.69 17.04 -10.43
C GLN A 629 27.85 17.22 -9.42
N LYS A 630 27.93 18.37 -8.73
CA LYS A 630 28.78 18.69 -7.59
C LYS A 630 28.21 18.12 -6.30
N ARG A 631 29.01 17.29 -5.64
CA ARG A 631 28.62 16.57 -4.42
C ARG A 631 28.34 17.47 -3.21
N GLN A 632 29.08 18.56 -3.05
CA GLN A 632 28.89 19.47 -1.91
C GLN A 632 27.56 20.24 -2.01
N GLN A 633 27.19 20.68 -3.22
CA GLN A 633 25.88 21.26 -3.48
C GLN A 633 24.76 20.23 -3.28
N ALA A 634 24.95 18.99 -3.76
CA ALA A 634 23.99 17.91 -3.57
C ALA A 634 23.73 17.61 -2.08
N PHE A 635 24.78 17.67 -1.25
CA PHE A 635 24.68 17.43 0.20
C PHE A 635 23.86 18.53 0.88
N SER A 636 24.23 19.79 0.65
CA SER A 636 23.52 20.93 1.24
C SER A 636 22.05 20.99 0.80
N GLY A 637 21.76 20.61 -0.45
CA GLY A 637 20.41 20.59 -1.01
C GLY A 637 19.54 19.44 -0.50
N LEU A 638 20.16 18.39 0.05
CA LEU A 638 19.48 17.22 0.60
C LEU A 638 18.85 17.49 1.96
N ILE A 639 19.47 18.35 2.77
CA ILE A 639 19.09 18.56 4.18
C ILE A 639 17.60 18.89 4.35
N PRO A 640 16.99 19.85 3.62
CA PRO A 640 15.59 20.20 3.83
C PRO A 640 14.63 19.03 3.63
N MET A 641 14.78 18.30 2.53
CA MET A 641 13.91 17.16 2.21
C MET A 641 14.20 15.96 3.12
N ALA A 642 15.46 15.75 3.51
CA ALA A 642 15.82 14.69 4.44
C ALA A 642 15.23 14.91 5.84
N VAL A 643 15.26 16.16 6.33
CA VAL A 643 14.62 16.54 7.61
C VAL A 643 13.11 16.36 7.51
N PHE A 644 12.48 16.76 6.40
CA PHE A 644 11.06 16.50 6.17
C PHE A 644 10.72 15.01 6.22
N LEU A 645 11.48 14.17 5.50
CA LEU A 645 11.29 12.70 5.51
C LEU A 645 11.50 12.09 6.91
N TRP A 646 12.45 12.62 7.68
CA TRP A 646 12.69 12.20 9.05
C TRP A 646 11.52 12.58 9.96
N LEU A 647 11.07 13.83 9.93
CA LEU A 647 9.93 14.32 10.73
C LEU A 647 8.66 13.54 10.45
N ILE A 648 8.29 13.37 9.18
CA ILE A 648 7.07 12.65 8.83
C ILE A 648 7.16 11.16 9.22
N SER A 649 8.35 10.54 9.07
CA SER A 649 8.56 9.17 9.54
C SER A 649 8.44 9.07 11.06
N SER A 650 8.96 10.04 11.82
CA SER A 650 8.79 10.11 13.28
C SER A 650 7.32 10.21 13.67
N VAL A 651 6.52 11.01 12.97
CA VAL A 651 5.07 11.12 13.19
C VAL A 651 4.37 9.79 12.95
N PHE A 652 4.70 9.06 11.88
CA PHE A 652 4.11 7.74 11.62
C PHE A 652 4.57 6.67 12.59
N ILE A 653 5.84 6.66 13.00
CA ILE A 653 6.33 5.75 14.06
C ILE A 653 5.58 6.03 15.35
N TRP A 654 5.41 7.30 15.72
CA TRP A 654 4.60 7.69 16.87
C TRP A 654 3.15 7.21 16.73
N PHE A 655 2.51 7.44 15.59
CA PHE A 655 1.14 7.02 15.35
C PHE A 655 0.93 5.51 15.46
N TYR A 656 1.85 4.70 14.90
CA TYR A 656 1.72 3.26 14.92
C TYR A 656 2.11 2.65 16.28
N ALA A 657 3.10 3.20 16.97
CA ALA A 657 3.62 2.68 18.24
C ALA A 657 2.89 3.21 19.49
N ASN A 658 2.31 4.41 19.42
CA ASN A 658 1.55 5.05 20.49
C ASN A 658 0.05 5.05 20.20
#